data_AF-D4IMW8-F1
#
_entry.id   AF-D4IMW8-F1
#
_cell.length_a   1.000
_cell.length_b   1.000
_cell.length_c   1.000
_cell.angle_alpha   90.00
_cell.angle_beta   90.00
_cell.angle_gamma   90.00
#
_symmetry.space_group_name_H-M   'P 1'
#
loop_
_entity.id
_entity.type
_entity.pdbx_description
1 polymer ?
#
loop_
_entity_poly.entity_id
_entity_poly.type
_entity_poly.pdbx_seq_one_letter_code
_entity_poly.pdbx_strand_id
1 'polypeptide(L)'
;MTAVTRTTDEEAIRDLNLYLYDDDGEIVLHRYQSSSTLRFTSLPGNYRMRIAANMGRDLGENPASEDFTVTHADEYDTLPMSYEGDVTITSSSGGILTLPVVEVQRVVTKVSYDIAVKPADIELRSVQLCSVPRAVSVFDVAARPSDAPDDYTDCPESGISGQHISGNCYLLPNMQGTVPSITDQRDKNPDNAPANASYLLIRAVRGAKVLAYYIYLGDNNTTDFNVRANVHYRLAISILGDSEVDTRVSSYTLNVYDSYAENAIGGYCTYDVMGELFVEVEGDPAPLTLRGHITASQGDRDRLLVDDASIGTGRDLELANQPGLNEYFLYYDLPVYTTANSQVVYTVTVEDDAGLAQSFDFRRRFANRLQVVVETADNGKGWVNVSQALYDAEISGTRNHVVMCHEMGCTLVALPAAGYRFEGWYTTDGYTQRLSSSTTYLYTPASNDASIFPKFTANTRPLDDEGTANCYIAPELNTSYSFDAATMGNGRTTLNVTPKRLSGVSARILWETGTLSEAIVKDVRYQDGRITFTTGTTHGNAVVGLFDSRGECLWSWHIWAVDYDPAATAQTYASGAVFMDRNLGALETDYTLPASRGLYYQWGRKDPFPYPATATDAYIQAPTVYAAGFEYAESDPRTSGTESPYDVMTLEWATAHPTTYMDGVSFEDWEEWASSLDWLCDHHPNLWGNVTTGKNNISRTSHKSIYDPCPLGWKVPGAEDFAGIERISVSAPYYVTIRCNGTQTAKIPLGGTFYEGRYDRNGSLGRLYTNAPYYLHWGGSTGVFHDVACTSIVFDTSNYPPFVNTTDFYRYAANPVRCVRE
;
A
#
# COMPACT_ATOMS: atom_id res chain seq x y z
N MET A 1 45.49 -37.81 -14.69
CA MET A 1 46.83 -38.34 -15.04
C MET A 1 47.14 -39.62 -14.26
N THR A 2 46.81 -40.77 -14.84
CA THR A 2 47.66 -41.96 -14.73
C THR A 2 48.40 -42.06 -16.05
N ALA A 3 49.71 -42.11 -15.94
CA ALA A 3 50.65 -42.13 -17.03
C ALA A 3 50.34 -43.24 -18.03
N VAL A 4 50.60 -42.96 -19.31
CA VAL A 4 50.95 -43.97 -20.31
C VAL A 4 52.01 -44.87 -19.67
N THR A 5 51.61 -46.04 -19.18
CA THR A 5 52.55 -47.01 -18.66
C THR A 5 53.31 -47.56 -19.85
N ARG A 6 54.58 -47.17 -19.96
CA ARG A 6 55.58 -47.78 -20.87
C ARG A 6 55.16 -47.80 -22.34
N THR A 7 55.69 -46.82 -23.08
CA THR A 7 56.31 -47.01 -24.39
C THR A 7 55.74 -48.21 -25.17
N THR A 8 54.62 -48.03 -25.87
CA THR A 8 54.40 -48.78 -27.10
C THR A 8 55.74 -48.73 -27.83
N ASP A 9 56.39 -49.88 -28.00
CA ASP A 9 57.63 -49.92 -28.76
C ASP A 9 57.24 -49.53 -30.18
N GLU A 10 57.43 -48.23 -30.48
CA GLU A 10 56.88 -47.62 -31.69
C GLU A 10 57.45 -48.34 -32.92
N GLU A 11 58.62 -48.98 -32.81
CA GLU A 11 59.34 -49.68 -33.87
C GLU A 11 59.07 -51.19 -33.90
N ALA A 12 58.34 -51.74 -32.94
CA ALA A 12 58.08 -53.18 -32.87
C ALA A 12 57.13 -53.66 -33.97
N ILE A 13 57.55 -54.72 -34.67
CA ILE A 13 56.72 -55.52 -35.56
C ILE A 13 56.36 -56.82 -34.83
N ARG A 14 55.09 -56.97 -34.44
CA ARG A 14 54.56 -58.13 -33.71
C ARG A 14 53.92 -59.18 -34.62
N ASP A 15 53.33 -58.74 -35.72
CA ASP A 15 52.79 -59.59 -36.78
C ASP A 15 52.81 -58.90 -38.13
N LEU A 16 52.71 -59.70 -39.20
CA LEU A 16 52.70 -59.25 -40.59
C LEU A 16 51.71 -60.11 -41.40
N ASN A 17 50.86 -59.45 -42.16
CA ASN A 17 50.12 -60.03 -43.28
C ASN A 17 50.78 -59.57 -44.57
N LEU A 18 51.46 -60.49 -45.26
CA LEU A 18 52.07 -60.28 -46.56
C LEU A 18 51.13 -60.74 -47.67
N TYR A 19 51.02 -59.94 -48.73
CA TYR A 19 50.31 -60.26 -49.96
C TYR A 19 51.20 -59.99 -51.18
N LEU A 20 51.20 -60.91 -52.14
CA LEU A 20 51.71 -60.67 -53.50
C LEU A 20 50.56 -60.66 -54.48
N TYR A 21 50.49 -59.58 -55.26
CA TYR A 21 49.54 -59.41 -56.35
C TYR A 21 50.27 -59.61 -57.67
N ASP A 22 49.69 -60.37 -58.59
CA ASP A 22 50.20 -60.47 -59.96
C ASP A 22 49.84 -59.24 -60.82
N ASP A 23 50.26 -59.26 -62.09
CA ASP A 23 50.03 -58.16 -63.04
C ASP A 23 48.54 -57.95 -63.37
N ASP A 24 47.68 -58.96 -63.13
CA ASP A 24 46.23 -58.87 -63.29
C ASP A 24 45.53 -58.28 -62.04
N GLY A 25 46.29 -58.05 -60.96
CA GLY A 25 45.81 -57.52 -59.70
C GLY A 25 45.19 -58.58 -58.77
N GLU A 26 45.43 -59.86 -59.04
CA GLU A 26 44.92 -60.96 -58.22
C GLU A 26 45.94 -61.36 -57.14
N ILE A 27 45.45 -61.71 -55.95
CA ILE A 27 46.29 -62.19 -54.86
C ILE A 27 46.75 -63.61 -55.19
N VAL A 28 48.05 -63.78 -55.42
CA VAL A 28 48.65 -65.09 -55.73
C VAL A 28 49.35 -65.73 -54.53
N LEU A 29 49.64 -64.94 -53.48
CA LEU A 29 50.24 -65.42 -52.25
C LEU A 29 49.81 -64.55 -51.06
N HIS A 30 49.38 -65.20 -49.99
CA HIS A 30 49.26 -64.60 -48.67
C HIS A 30 50.13 -65.36 -47.65
N ARG A 31 50.67 -64.63 -46.68
CA ARG A 31 51.43 -65.19 -45.56
C ARG A 31 51.20 -64.35 -44.30
N TYR A 32 50.69 -64.98 -43.25
CA TYR A 32 50.68 -64.43 -41.91
C TYR A 32 51.82 -64.99 -41.05
N GLN A 33 52.50 -64.13 -40.30
CA GLN A 33 53.55 -64.56 -39.35
C GLN A 33 53.84 -63.51 -38.27
N SER A 34 54.38 -63.95 -37.14
CA SER A 34 54.75 -63.10 -35.98
C SER A 34 56.22 -62.68 -35.95
N SER A 35 57.01 -63.04 -36.96
CA SER A 35 58.41 -62.62 -37.10
C SER A 35 58.52 -61.50 -38.12
N SER A 36 59.38 -60.51 -37.87
CA SER A 36 59.71 -59.45 -38.84
C SER A 36 60.48 -59.96 -40.08
N THR A 37 61.02 -61.18 -40.05
CA THR A 37 61.74 -61.77 -41.19
C THR A 37 60.79 -62.60 -42.07
N LEU A 38 60.42 -62.09 -43.23
CA LEU A 38 59.54 -62.78 -44.19
C LEU A 38 60.22 -63.98 -44.84
N ARG A 39 59.55 -65.13 -44.84
CA ARG A 39 59.96 -66.33 -45.60
C ARG A 39 58.77 -66.95 -46.29
N PHE A 40 58.82 -67.03 -47.63
CA PHE A 40 57.76 -67.60 -48.43
C PHE A 40 58.33 -68.24 -49.71
N THR A 41 57.51 -69.02 -50.39
CA THR A 41 57.82 -69.64 -51.68
C THR A 41 56.89 -69.05 -52.73
N SER A 42 57.44 -68.55 -53.83
CA SER A 42 56.67 -68.02 -54.96
C SER A 42 57.31 -68.45 -56.29
N LEU A 43 56.52 -68.38 -57.36
CA LEU A 43 57.06 -68.50 -58.71
C LEU A 43 57.90 -67.26 -59.07
N PRO A 44 58.87 -67.36 -59.99
CA PRO A 44 59.54 -66.17 -60.52
C PRO A 44 58.56 -65.28 -61.28
N GLY A 45 58.61 -63.97 -61.04
CA GLY A 45 57.68 -62.99 -61.62
C GLY A 45 57.88 -61.59 -61.05
N ASN A 46 57.15 -60.63 -61.62
CA ASN A 46 56.96 -59.31 -61.01
C ASN A 46 55.65 -59.34 -60.23
N TYR A 47 55.66 -58.76 -59.04
CA TYR A 47 54.49 -58.71 -58.17
C TYR A 47 54.41 -57.34 -57.51
N ARG A 48 53.20 -56.91 -57.15
CA ARG A 48 53.02 -55.84 -56.16
C ARG A 48 52.95 -56.47 -54.78
N MET A 49 53.88 -56.07 -53.91
CA MET A 49 53.93 -56.50 -52.52
C MET A 49 53.12 -55.53 -51.64
N ARG A 50 52.18 -56.07 -50.87
CA ARG A 50 51.51 -55.35 -49.78
C ARG A 50 51.81 -56.03 -48.45
N ILE A 51 52.16 -55.24 -47.45
CA ILE A 51 52.37 -55.71 -46.08
C ILE A 51 51.49 -54.87 -45.17
N ALA A 52 50.63 -55.52 -44.38
CA ALA A 52 49.94 -54.92 -43.25
C ALA A 52 50.52 -55.52 -41.95
N ALA A 53 51.22 -54.71 -41.18
CA ALA A 53 51.87 -55.10 -39.93
C ALA A 53 51.03 -54.68 -38.72
N ASN A 54 51.16 -55.43 -37.63
CA ASN A 54 50.54 -55.15 -36.34
C ASN A 54 49.00 -55.06 -36.41
N MET A 55 48.39 -55.95 -37.20
CA MET A 55 46.93 -56.05 -37.32
C MET A 55 46.31 -56.91 -36.21
N GLY A 56 47.14 -57.61 -35.43
CA GLY A 56 46.73 -58.44 -34.29
C GLY A 56 46.07 -59.77 -34.67
N ARG A 57 45.90 -60.01 -35.98
CA ARG A 57 45.21 -61.18 -36.53
C ARG A 57 45.69 -61.48 -37.95
N ASP A 58 45.45 -62.73 -38.36
CA ASP A 58 45.52 -63.14 -39.76
C ASP A 58 44.31 -62.58 -40.52
N LEU A 59 44.55 -61.88 -41.63
CA LEU A 59 43.53 -61.29 -42.50
C LEU A 59 43.05 -62.26 -43.61
N GLY A 60 43.68 -63.43 -43.72
CA GLY A 60 43.29 -64.49 -44.67
C GLY A 60 43.77 -64.24 -46.11
N GLU A 61 43.52 -65.23 -46.98
CA GLU A 61 44.02 -65.27 -48.36
C GLU A 61 43.29 -64.31 -49.31
N ASN A 62 42.07 -63.90 -48.97
CA ASN A 62 41.22 -63.08 -49.84
C ASN A 62 40.49 -61.98 -49.03
N PRO A 63 41.25 -61.03 -48.42
CA PRO A 63 40.70 -59.99 -47.58
C PRO A 63 39.83 -59.02 -48.39
N ALA A 64 38.70 -58.62 -47.83
CA ALA A 64 37.96 -57.48 -48.34
C ALA A 64 38.72 -56.17 -48.04
N SER A 65 38.39 -55.08 -48.73
CA SER A 65 38.99 -53.76 -48.44
C SER A 65 38.79 -53.33 -46.99
N GLU A 66 37.67 -53.71 -46.38
CA GLU A 66 37.34 -53.40 -44.98
C GLU A 66 38.25 -54.12 -43.97
N ASP A 67 38.83 -55.26 -44.34
CA ASP A 67 39.74 -56.02 -43.46
C ASP A 67 41.07 -55.27 -43.21
N PHE A 68 41.42 -54.37 -44.14
CA PHE A 68 42.57 -53.47 -44.04
C PHE A 68 42.28 -52.16 -43.29
N THR A 69 41.07 -51.99 -42.78
CA THR A 69 40.69 -50.81 -42.01
C THR A 69 41.15 -50.93 -40.56
N VAL A 70 41.76 -49.86 -40.07
CA VAL A 70 42.09 -49.65 -38.66
C VAL A 70 41.12 -48.63 -38.08
N THR A 71 40.53 -48.94 -36.94
CA THR A 71 39.70 -48.01 -36.17
C THR A 71 40.55 -47.21 -35.18
N HIS A 72 40.16 -45.97 -34.92
CA HIS A 72 40.77 -45.14 -33.89
C HIS A 72 40.64 -45.81 -32.52
N ALA A 73 41.68 -45.67 -31.71
CA ALA A 73 41.73 -46.11 -30.33
C ALA A 73 42.41 -45.04 -29.48
N ASP A 74 41.92 -44.79 -28.27
CA ASP A 74 42.52 -43.78 -27.40
C ASP A 74 43.86 -44.23 -26.82
N GLU A 75 44.07 -45.55 -26.74
CA GLU A 75 45.31 -46.19 -26.35
C GLU A 75 45.69 -47.28 -27.37
N TYR A 76 46.97 -47.32 -27.75
CA TYR A 76 47.48 -48.29 -28.74
C TYR A 76 48.52 -49.23 -28.11
N ASP A 77 48.19 -50.52 -28.03
CA ASP A 77 49.13 -51.58 -27.62
C ASP A 77 50.19 -51.89 -28.69
N THR A 78 49.82 -51.70 -29.96
CA THR A 78 50.64 -51.83 -31.16
C THR A 78 50.23 -50.79 -32.18
N LEU A 79 51.18 -50.29 -32.96
CA LEU A 79 50.91 -49.32 -34.02
C LEU A 79 50.79 -50.05 -35.37
N PRO A 80 49.64 -50.01 -36.04
CA PRO A 80 49.50 -50.57 -37.38
C PRO A 80 50.47 -49.90 -38.34
N MET A 81 51.09 -50.71 -39.20
CA MET A 81 52.03 -50.22 -40.20
C MET A 81 51.72 -50.86 -41.56
N SER A 82 52.13 -50.19 -42.63
CA SER A 82 51.97 -50.73 -43.97
C SER A 82 53.18 -50.49 -44.84
N TYR A 83 53.32 -51.35 -45.85
CA TYR A 83 54.19 -51.12 -46.99
C TYR A 83 53.47 -51.55 -48.26
N GLU A 84 53.70 -50.79 -49.32
CA GLU A 84 53.28 -51.15 -50.66
C GLU A 84 54.38 -50.81 -51.65
N GLY A 85 54.71 -51.74 -52.53
CA GLY A 85 55.66 -51.50 -53.60
C GLY A 85 55.87 -52.72 -54.50
N ASP A 86 56.47 -52.50 -55.66
CA ASP A 86 56.74 -53.58 -56.62
C ASP A 86 57.95 -54.41 -56.19
N VAL A 87 57.89 -55.72 -56.47
CA VAL A 87 58.96 -56.68 -56.19
C VAL A 87 59.14 -57.64 -57.36
N THR A 88 60.38 -57.85 -57.78
CA THR A 88 60.73 -58.86 -58.77
C THR A 88 61.36 -60.07 -58.09
N ILE A 89 60.77 -61.25 -58.28
CA ILE A 89 61.27 -62.52 -57.78
C ILE A 89 61.92 -63.27 -58.95
N THR A 90 63.22 -63.51 -58.87
CA THR A 90 63.98 -64.24 -59.90
C THR A 90 64.23 -65.70 -59.49
N SER A 91 64.38 -66.60 -60.47
CA SER A 91 64.83 -67.97 -60.20
C SER A 91 66.23 -67.99 -59.59
N SER A 92 66.44 -68.76 -58.52
CA SER A 92 67.74 -68.94 -57.85
C SER A 92 68.21 -70.39 -58.01
N SER A 93 69.45 -70.58 -58.46
CA SER A 93 70.06 -71.91 -58.65
C SER A 93 70.28 -72.68 -57.35
N GLY A 94 70.26 -71.99 -56.19
CA GLY A 94 70.36 -72.58 -54.86
C GLY A 94 69.03 -72.73 -54.12
N GLY A 95 67.89 -72.44 -54.77
CA GLY A 95 66.54 -72.59 -54.19
C GLY A 95 66.16 -71.55 -53.12
N ILE A 96 67.06 -70.64 -52.74
CA ILE A 96 66.79 -69.52 -51.83
C ILE A 96 67.18 -68.21 -52.52
N LEU A 97 66.27 -67.22 -52.51
CA LEU A 97 66.49 -65.85 -52.97
C LEU A 97 66.37 -64.91 -51.77
N THR A 98 67.31 -63.97 -51.61
CA THR A 98 67.21 -62.89 -50.62
C THR A 98 66.69 -61.64 -51.31
N LEU A 99 65.52 -61.17 -50.89
CA LEU A 99 64.92 -59.92 -51.38
C LEU A 99 65.47 -58.71 -50.58
N PRO A 100 65.40 -57.49 -51.13
CA PRO A 100 65.72 -56.27 -50.39
C PRO A 100 64.90 -56.14 -49.10
N VAL A 101 65.47 -55.45 -48.12
CA VAL A 101 64.73 -55.06 -46.91
C VAL A 101 63.63 -54.07 -47.31
N VAL A 102 62.47 -54.24 -46.71
CA VAL A 102 61.30 -53.39 -46.90
C VAL A 102 61.01 -52.63 -45.60
N GLU A 103 60.74 -51.34 -45.71
CA GLU A 103 60.38 -50.48 -44.59
C GLU A 103 58.86 -50.32 -44.52
N VAL A 104 58.25 -50.76 -43.42
CA VAL A 104 56.84 -50.47 -43.12
C VAL A 104 56.73 -49.14 -42.40
N GLN A 105 55.71 -48.34 -42.75
CA GLN A 105 55.44 -47.03 -42.17
C GLN A 105 54.20 -47.07 -41.30
N ARG A 106 54.20 -46.35 -40.18
CA ARG A 106 53.04 -46.28 -39.29
C ARG A 106 51.87 -45.62 -40.00
N VAL A 107 50.70 -46.21 -39.81
CA VAL A 107 49.44 -45.67 -40.31
C VAL A 107 48.95 -44.53 -39.43
N VAL A 108 49.35 -44.53 -38.16
CA VAL A 108 49.00 -43.49 -37.19
C VAL A 108 49.97 -42.30 -37.26
N THR A 109 49.48 -41.17 -36.76
CA THR A 109 50.23 -39.96 -36.42
C THR A 109 50.50 -39.91 -34.92
N LYS A 110 51.62 -39.33 -34.50
CA LYS A 110 51.88 -39.00 -33.09
C LYS A 110 51.76 -37.50 -32.87
N VAL A 111 51.03 -37.09 -31.84
CA VAL A 111 50.94 -35.68 -31.42
C VAL A 111 51.45 -35.57 -29.99
N SER A 112 52.44 -34.70 -29.78
CA SER A 112 52.90 -34.26 -28.46
C SER A 112 52.51 -32.81 -28.27
N TYR A 113 51.97 -32.46 -27.11
CA TYR A 113 51.69 -31.08 -26.75
C TYR A 113 52.34 -30.72 -25.41
N ASP A 114 52.80 -29.48 -25.32
CA ASP A 114 53.33 -28.82 -24.12
C ASP A 114 52.71 -27.42 -24.06
N ILE A 115 51.85 -27.18 -23.07
CA ILE A 115 51.02 -25.98 -22.97
C ILE A 115 51.40 -25.26 -21.69
N ALA A 116 51.79 -23.99 -21.82
CA ALA A 116 52.16 -23.13 -20.70
C ALA A 116 51.35 -21.82 -20.72
N VAL A 117 50.71 -21.52 -19.59
CA VAL A 117 49.98 -20.26 -19.37
C VAL A 117 50.92 -19.22 -18.77
N LYS A 118 51.04 -18.04 -19.39
CA LYS A 118 51.87 -16.94 -18.88
C LYS A 118 51.17 -16.07 -17.84
N PRO A 119 49.89 -15.69 -18.01
CA PRO A 119 49.16 -14.94 -16.98
C PRO A 119 48.88 -15.80 -15.75
N ALA A 120 49.20 -15.28 -14.56
CA ALA A 120 49.09 -16.02 -13.32
C ALA A 120 47.64 -16.24 -12.85
N ASP A 121 46.68 -15.54 -13.46
CA ASP A 121 45.25 -15.54 -13.14
C ASP A 121 44.41 -16.38 -14.10
N ILE A 122 45.03 -17.02 -15.09
CA ILE A 122 44.40 -18.01 -15.96
C ILE A 122 44.75 -19.41 -15.44
N GLU A 123 43.74 -20.26 -15.31
CA GLU A 123 43.85 -21.65 -14.87
C GLU A 123 43.31 -22.59 -15.94
N LEU A 124 44.10 -23.57 -16.37
CA LEU A 124 43.65 -24.63 -17.27
C LEU A 124 42.64 -25.53 -16.58
N ARG A 125 41.63 -25.97 -17.33
CA ARG A 125 40.61 -26.93 -16.90
C ARG A 125 40.73 -28.25 -17.62
N SER A 126 40.95 -28.21 -18.93
CA SER A 126 41.09 -29.43 -19.71
C SER A 126 41.74 -29.21 -21.06
N VAL A 127 42.16 -30.32 -21.64
CA VAL A 127 42.64 -30.40 -23.02
C VAL A 127 41.98 -31.60 -23.67
N GLN A 128 41.46 -31.41 -24.87
CA GLN A 128 40.84 -32.45 -25.66
C GLN A 128 41.30 -32.33 -27.11
N LEU A 129 41.50 -33.47 -27.76
CA LEU A 129 41.71 -33.48 -29.20
C LEU A 129 40.41 -33.84 -29.88
N CYS A 130 40.00 -33.01 -30.83
CA CYS A 130 38.70 -33.09 -31.46
C CYS A 130 38.82 -33.37 -32.96
N SER A 131 37.73 -33.90 -33.52
CA SER A 131 37.60 -34.23 -34.95
C SER A 131 38.68 -35.20 -35.45
N VAL A 132 38.78 -36.36 -34.80
CA VAL A 132 39.67 -37.46 -35.15
C VAL A 132 38.93 -38.48 -36.01
N PRO A 133 39.45 -38.89 -37.18
CA PRO A 133 38.80 -39.90 -38.00
C PRO A 133 38.60 -41.21 -37.23
N ARG A 134 37.42 -41.81 -37.32
CA ARG A 134 37.08 -43.08 -36.66
C ARG A 134 37.78 -44.27 -37.27
N ALA A 135 38.12 -44.21 -38.55
CA ALA A 135 38.70 -45.33 -39.28
C ALA A 135 39.52 -44.87 -40.49
N VAL A 136 40.55 -45.65 -40.85
CA VAL A 136 41.36 -45.45 -42.07
C VAL A 136 41.82 -46.80 -42.63
N SER A 137 41.91 -46.93 -43.95
CA SER A 137 42.59 -48.06 -44.59
C SER A 137 44.11 -47.91 -44.43
N VAL A 138 44.80 -48.99 -44.04
CA VAL A 138 46.27 -48.96 -43.86
C VAL A 138 47.03 -48.65 -45.15
N PHE A 139 46.42 -48.81 -46.33
CA PHE A 139 47.05 -48.51 -47.62
C PHE A 139 46.61 -47.18 -48.25
N ASP A 140 45.58 -46.53 -47.69
CA ASP A 140 45.01 -45.29 -48.24
C ASP A 140 45.14 -44.10 -47.28
N VAL A 141 46.23 -44.06 -46.50
CA VAL A 141 46.47 -43.07 -45.44
C VAL A 141 46.60 -41.62 -45.91
N ALA A 142 46.77 -41.41 -47.21
CA ALA A 142 46.83 -40.10 -47.85
C ALA A 142 45.56 -39.76 -48.66
N ALA A 143 44.51 -40.59 -48.56
CA ALA A 143 43.25 -40.35 -49.25
C ALA A 143 42.56 -39.07 -48.75
N ARG A 144 41.71 -38.50 -49.61
CA ARG A 144 40.84 -37.38 -49.23
C ARG A 144 39.92 -37.85 -48.08
N PRO A 145 39.82 -37.08 -46.98
CA PRO A 145 39.03 -37.45 -45.82
C PRO A 145 37.52 -37.34 -46.12
N SER A 146 36.69 -37.93 -45.25
CA SER A 146 35.24 -37.91 -45.38
C SER A 146 34.67 -36.51 -45.10
N ASP A 147 33.65 -36.12 -45.86
CA ASP A 147 32.90 -34.88 -45.60
C ASP A 147 31.82 -35.08 -44.50
N ALA A 148 31.55 -36.33 -44.07
CA ALA A 148 30.51 -36.64 -43.08
C ALA A 148 31.02 -36.52 -41.62
N PRO A 149 30.39 -35.68 -40.76
CA PRO A 149 30.82 -35.49 -39.38
C PRO A 149 30.79 -36.77 -38.51
N ASP A 150 29.86 -37.69 -38.80
CA ASP A 150 29.70 -38.95 -38.05
C ASP A 150 30.90 -39.90 -38.20
N ASP A 151 31.75 -39.69 -39.21
CA ASP A 151 32.99 -40.44 -39.44
C ASP A 151 34.13 -39.98 -38.51
N TYR A 152 33.88 -38.98 -37.65
CA TYR A 152 34.84 -38.43 -36.72
C TYR A 152 34.40 -38.67 -35.27
N THR A 153 35.35 -38.55 -34.35
CA THR A 153 35.14 -38.64 -32.91
C THR A 153 36.12 -37.71 -32.19
N ASP A 154 35.79 -37.34 -30.96
CA ASP A 154 36.72 -36.63 -30.09
C ASP A 154 37.42 -37.63 -29.17
N CYS A 155 38.67 -37.37 -28.86
CA CYS A 155 39.42 -38.13 -27.86
C CYS A 155 38.89 -37.82 -26.44
N PRO A 156 39.17 -38.68 -25.45
CA PRO A 156 38.87 -38.41 -24.06
C PRO A 156 39.48 -37.10 -23.58
N GLU A 157 38.69 -36.33 -22.85
CA GLU A 157 39.12 -35.09 -22.24
C GLU A 157 40.13 -35.37 -21.11
N SER A 158 41.25 -34.63 -21.12
CA SER A 158 42.25 -34.67 -20.06
C SER A 158 42.07 -33.50 -19.09
N GLY A 159 41.37 -33.74 -17.99
CA GLY A 159 41.17 -32.74 -16.94
C GLY A 159 42.48 -32.35 -16.23
N ILE A 160 42.64 -31.06 -15.94
CA ILE A 160 43.79 -30.49 -15.23
C ILE A 160 43.37 -29.33 -14.33
N SER A 161 44.19 -29.05 -13.31
CA SER A 161 44.25 -27.76 -12.62
C SER A 161 45.68 -27.21 -12.68
N GLY A 162 45.82 -25.91 -12.88
CA GLY A 162 47.12 -25.22 -12.94
C GLY A 162 47.41 -24.54 -14.28
N GLN A 163 48.69 -24.24 -14.51
CA GLN A 163 49.16 -23.38 -15.62
C GLN A 163 50.02 -24.11 -16.65
N HIS A 164 50.15 -25.43 -16.52
CA HIS A 164 51.02 -26.22 -17.38
C HIS A 164 50.49 -27.64 -17.57
N ILE A 165 50.42 -28.10 -18.82
CA ILE A 165 50.10 -29.50 -19.15
C ILE A 165 50.93 -29.96 -20.34
N SER A 166 51.35 -31.22 -20.30
CA SER A 166 52.01 -31.88 -21.42
C SER A 166 51.45 -33.28 -21.62
N GLY A 167 51.34 -33.74 -22.87
CA GLY A 167 50.80 -35.05 -23.19
C GLY A 167 51.22 -35.58 -24.56
N ASN A 168 50.93 -36.85 -24.79
CA ASN A 168 51.16 -37.53 -26.07
C ASN A 168 49.91 -38.34 -26.45
N CYS A 169 49.51 -38.32 -27.71
CA CYS A 169 48.45 -39.16 -28.25
C CYS A 169 48.80 -39.66 -29.66
N TYR A 170 48.10 -40.71 -30.09
CA TYR A 170 48.16 -41.24 -31.45
C TYR A 170 46.81 -41.07 -32.13
N LEU A 171 46.84 -40.75 -33.43
CA LEU A 171 45.66 -40.43 -34.22
C LEU A 171 45.71 -41.10 -35.57
N LEU A 172 44.55 -41.32 -36.15
CA LEU A 172 44.46 -41.59 -37.58
C LEU A 172 44.71 -40.31 -38.40
N PRO A 173 45.28 -40.43 -39.61
CA PRO A 173 45.57 -39.29 -40.47
C PRO A 173 44.29 -38.62 -40.97
N ASN A 174 44.31 -37.29 -41.07
CA ASN A 174 43.17 -36.47 -41.48
C ASN A 174 43.62 -35.40 -42.49
N MET A 175 43.46 -35.68 -43.78
CA MET A 175 44.03 -34.88 -44.88
C MET A 175 43.08 -33.75 -45.36
N GLN A 176 42.72 -32.81 -44.49
CA GLN A 176 41.74 -31.74 -44.80
C GLN A 176 42.20 -30.65 -45.78
N GLY A 177 43.42 -30.74 -46.29
CA GLY A 177 43.97 -29.83 -47.29
C GLY A 177 44.56 -28.55 -46.72
N THR A 178 44.69 -27.55 -47.58
CA THR A 178 45.31 -26.26 -47.26
C THR A 178 44.42 -25.10 -47.63
N VAL A 179 44.41 -24.04 -46.83
CA VAL A 179 43.69 -22.77 -47.07
C VAL A 179 44.72 -21.64 -47.26
N PRO A 180 45.09 -21.29 -48.52
CA PRO A 180 46.20 -20.37 -48.78
C PRO A 180 45.98 -18.92 -48.33
N SER A 181 44.73 -18.52 -48.09
CA SER A 181 44.39 -17.16 -47.65
C SER A 181 44.76 -16.87 -46.20
N ILE A 182 45.00 -17.90 -45.38
CA ILE A 182 45.40 -17.74 -43.99
C ILE A 182 46.89 -17.40 -43.94
N THR A 183 47.22 -16.12 -43.72
CA THR A 183 48.62 -15.65 -43.64
C THR A 183 49.11 -15.37 -42.22
N ASP A 184 48.18 -15.24 -41.26
CA ASP A 184 48.46 -15.05 -39.84
C ASP A 184 47.94 -16.26 -39.07
N GLN A 185 48.65 -16.67 -38.01
CA GLN A 185 48.22 -17.80 -37.20
C GLN A 185 46.89 -17.57 -36.48
N ARG A 186 46.55 -16.31 -36.19
CA ARG A 186 45.29 -15.94 -35.53
C ARG A 186 44.09 -16.32 -36.39
N ASP A 187 44.27 -16.31 -37.70
CA ASP A 187 43.24 -16.65 -38.68
C ASP A 187 43.13 -18.17 -38.92
N LYS A 188 44.01 -18.99 -38.34
CA LYS A 188 43.87 -20.46 -38.32
C LYS A 188 42.92 -20.89 -37.18
N ASN A 189 41.66 -20.53 -37.36
CA ASN A 189 40.60 -20.50 -36.36
C ASN A 189 39.37 -21.30 -36.83
N PRO A 190 38.32 -21.43 -36.01
CA PRO A 190 37.10 -22.15 -36.39
C PRO A 190 36.38 -21.61 -37.63
N ASP A 191 36.38 -20.30 -37.86
CA ASP A 191 35.67 -19.67 -38.99
C ASP A 191 36.30 -19.98 -40.35
N ASN A 192 37.63 -20.17 -40.37
CA ASN A 192 38.40 -20.38 -41.60
C ASN A 192 38.85 -21.84 -41.79
N ALA A 193 38.69 -22.70 -40.79
CA ALA A 193 39.09 -24.09 -40.87
C ALA A 193 38.17 -24.89 -41.80
N PRO A 194 38.70 -25.82 -42.61
CA PRO A 194 37.87 -26.81 -43.29
C PRO A 194 37.03 -27.61 -42.28
N ALA A 195 35.81 -27.99 -42.68
CA ALA A 195 34.98 -28.86 -41.88
C ALA A 195 35.73 -30.15 -41.50
N ASN A 196 35.56 -30.59 -40.26
CA ASN A 196 36.19 -31.80 -39.72
C ASN A 196 37.73 -31.78 -39.66
N ALA A 197 38.36 -30.60 -39.65
CA ALA A 197 39.80 -30.49 -39.38
C ALA A 197 40.11 -30.79 -37.91
N SER A 198 41.12 -31.63 -37.67
CA SER A 198 41.53 -32.00 -36.31
C SER A 198 42.17 -30.82 -35.58
N TYR A 199 41.79 -30.63 -34.32
CA TYR A 199 42.30 -29.54 -33.49
C TYR A 199 42.43 -29.96 -32.03
N LEU A 200 43.21 -29.19 -31.28
CA LEU A 200 43.31 -29.28 -29.83
C LEU A 200 42.43 -28.19 -29.21
N LEU A 201 41.39 -28.59 -28.48
CA LEU A 201 40.58 -27.72 -27.64
C LEU A 201 41.22 -27.61 -26.26
N ILE A 202 41.51 -26.39 -25.84
CA ILE A 202 42.04 -26.11 -24.49
C ILE A 202 41.02 -25.28 -23.75
N ARG A 203 40.58 -25.76 -22.59
CA ARG A 203 39.63 -25.07 -21.72
C ARG A 203 40.37 -24.43 -20.55
N ALA A 204 40.02 -23.20 -20.22
CA ALA A 204 40.57 -22.49 -19.08
C ALA A 204 39.53 -21.56 -18.44
N VAL A 205 39.85 -21.03 -17.27
CA VAL A 205 39.08 -19.97 -16.62
C VAL A 205 39.99 -18.84 -16.16
N ARG A 206 39.44 -17.63 -16.08
CA ARG A 206 40.06 -16.44 -15.51
C ARG A 206 39.06 -15.78 -14.56
N GLY A 207 39.07 -16.19 -13.29
CA GLY A 207 37.98 -15.85 -12.36
C GLY A 207 36.66 -16.49 -12.81
N ALA A 208 35.63 -15.68 -13.03
CA ALA A 208 34.32 -16.12 -13.53
C ALA A 208 34.25 -16.26 -15.07
N LYS A 209 35.26 -15.73 -15.77
CA LYS A 209 35.33 -15.79 -17.24
C LYS A 209 35.80 -17.17 -17.68
N VAL A 210 35.06 -17.78 -18.61
CA VAL A 210 35.41 -19.04 -19.26
C VAL A 210 36.14 -18.75 -20.57
N LEU A 211 37.14 -19.57 -20.87
CA LEU A 211 38.01 -19.44 -22.03
C LEU A 211 38.11 -20.78 -22.77
N ALA A 212 38.04 -20.73 -24.10
CA ALA A 212 38.31 -21.84 -24.99
C ALA A 212 39.34 -21.42 -26.04
N TYR A 213 40.37 -22.24 -26.24
CA TYR A 213 41.39 -22.02 -27.27
C TYR A 213 41.36 -23.16 -28.28
N TYR A 214 41.23 -22.82 -29.56
CA TYR A 214 41.15 -23.75 -30.68
C TYR A 214 42.47 -23.78 -31.46
N ILE A 215 43.23 -24.87 -31.35
CA ILE A 215 44.54 -25.01 -32.00
C ILE A 215 44.47 -26.09 -33.09
N TYR A 216 44.23 -25.68 -34.33
CA TYR A 216 44.15 -26.58 -35.48
C TYR A 216 45.49 -27.20 -35.85
N LEU A 217 45.49 -28.52 -36.04
CA LEU A 217 46.67 -29.29 -36.42
C LEU A 217 47.07 -29.04 -37.88
N GLY A 218 48.28 -29.44 -38.24
CA GLY A 218 48.82 -29.40 -39.60
C GLY A 218 50.31 -29.09 -39.63
N ASP A 219 50.90 -29.08 -40.83
CA ASP A 219 52.35 -28.89 -41.00
C ASP A 219 52.83 -27.47 -40.67
N ASN A 220 51.93 -26.50 -40.59
CA ASN A 220 52.25 -25.13 -40.20
C ASN A 220 51.12 -24.47 -39.38
N ASN A 221 51.41 -23.29 -38.84
CA ASN A 221 50.47 -22.52 -38.01
C ASN A 221 49.49 -21.66 -38.84
N THR A 222 49.45 -21.78 -40.16
CA THR A 222 48.66 -20.89 -41.03
C THR A 222 47.80 -21.69 -42.02
N THR A 223 48.38 -22.13 -43.13
CA THR A 223 47.63 -22.64 -44.29
C THR A 223 47.31 -24.13 -44.26
N ASP A 224 48.04 -24.97 -43.54
CA ASP A 224 47.92 -26.45 -43.67
C ASP A 224 47.08 -27.06 -42.53
N PHE A 225 46.06 -27.86 -42.88
CA PHE A 225 45.18 -28.59 -41.95
C PHE A 225 45.30 -30.12 -42.07
N ASN A 226 46.27 -30.61 -42.84
CA ASN A 226 46.50 -32.04 -43.02
C ASN A 226 47.28 -32.64 -41.84
N VAL A 227 46.75 -33.71 -41.27
CA VAL A 227 47.42 -34.56 -40.27
C VAL A 227 47.89 -35.83 -40.99
N ARG A 228 49.21 -36.00 -41.13
CA ARG A 228 49.82 -37.04 -41.98
C ARG A 228 50.28 -38.26 -41.17
N ALA A 229 50.02 -39.46 -41.70
CA ALA A 229 50.51 -40.71 -41.14
C ALA A 229 52.04 -40.74 -41.01
N ASN A 230 52.54 -41.47 -40.01
CA ASN A 230 53.97 -41.60 -39.69
C ASN A 230 54.70 -40.27 -39.40
N VAL A 231 53.96 -39.21 -39.02
CA VAL A 231 54.53 -37.92 -38.60
C VAL A 231 54.40 -37.74 -37.08
N HIS A 232 55.39 -37.07 -36.48
CA HIS A 232 55.36 -36.63 -35.09
C HIS A 232 55.17 -35.11 -35.01
N TYR A 233 53.94 -34.66 -34.76
CA TYR A 233 53.63 -33.25 -34.49
C TYR A 233 53.99 -32.91 -33.05
N ARG A 234 54.73 -31.80 -32.85
CA ARG A 234 55.16 -31.31 -31.54
C ARG A 234 54.67 -29.89 -31.33
N LEU A 235 53.62 -29.75 -30.53
CA LEU A 235 52.97 -28.48 -30.25
C LEU A 235 53.54 -27.87 -28.97
N ALA A 236 54.21 -26.73 -29.10
CA ALA A 236 54.66 -25.91 -27.98
C ALA A 236 53.76 -24.66 -27.90
N ILE A 237 52.79 -24.68 -27.00
CA ILE A 237 51.71 -23.69 -26.92
C ILE A 237 51.94 -22.78 -25.72
N SER A 238 51.95 -21.46 -25.95
CA SER A 238 52.00 -20.45 -24.90
C SER A 238 50.73 -19.62 -24.90
N ILE A 239 49.93 -19.74 -23.83
CA ILE A 239 48.74 -18.91 -23.63
C ILE A 239 49.17 -17.58 -23.00
N LEU A 240 48.95 -16.49 -23.73
CA LEU A 240 49.41 -15.15 -23.35
C LEU A 240 48.31 -14.29 -22.71
N GLY A 241 47.04 -14.68 -22.81
CA GLY A 241 45.89 -13.94 -22.35
C GLY A 241 44.59 -14.43 -23.00
N ASP A 242 43.55 -13.64 -22.85
CA ASP A 242 42.17 -13.89 -23.28
C ASP A 242 41.67 -12.89 -24.34
N SER A 243 42.58 -12.38 -25.17
CA SER A 243 42.28 -11.37 -26.18
C SER A 243 41.46 -11.98 -27.33
N GLU A 244 40.18 -11.61 -27.43
CA GLU A 244 39.27 -12.04 -28.51
C GLU A 244 39.68 -11.49 -29.90
N VAL A 245 40.63 -10.55 -29.99
CA VAL A 245 41.28 -10.19 -31.28
C VAL A 245 42.04 -11.40 -31.87
N ASP A 246 42.46 -12.35 -31.03
CA ASP A 246 42.94 -13.65 -31.47
C ASP A 246 41.72 -14.56 -31.60
N THR A 247 41.19 -14.69 -32.82
CA THR A 247 39.96 -15.42 -33.16
C THR A 247 40.02 -16.93 -32.91
N ARG A 248 41.14 -17.45 -32.40
CA ARG A 248 41.25 -18.80 -31.85
C ARG A 248 40.73 -18.89 -30.43
N VAL A 249 40.40 -17.76 -29.80
CA VAL A 249 39.93 -17.66 -28.42
C VAL A 249 38.46 -17.32 -28.41
N SER A 250 37.66 -18.19 -27.78
CA SER A 250 36.27 -17.89 -27.43
C SER A 250 36.18 -17.65 -25.94
N SER A 251 35.32 -16.73 -25.52
CA SER A 251 35.18 -16.44 -24.10
C SER A 251 33.81 -15.95 -23.70
N TYR A 252 33.41 -16.26 -22.46
CA TYR A 252 32.18 -15.72 -21.93
C TYR A 252 32.22 -15.55 -20.41
N THR A 253 31.43 -14.60 -19.93
CA THR A 253 31.08 -14.43 -18.51
C THR A 253 29.57 -14.47 -18.38
N LEU A 254 29.09 -14.98 -17.25
CA LEU A 254 27.67 -15.12 -16.96
C LEU A 254 27.29 -14.22 -15.80
N ASN A 255 26.23 -13.45 -16.00
CA ASN A 255 25.56 -12.71 -14.94
C ASN A 255 24.12 -13.23 -14.83
N VAL A 256 23.82 -13.95 -13.74
CA VAL A 256 22.53 -14.59 -13.50
C VAL A 256 21.89 -14.02 -12.25
N TYR A 257 20.69 -13.45 -12.37
CA TYR A 257 20.00 -12.77 -11.28
C TYR A 257 18.47 -12.81 -11.46
N ASP A 258 17.74 -12.48 -10.40
CA ASP A 258 16.27 -12.39 -10.42
C ASP A 258 15.80 -11.01 -9.93
N SER A 259 14.56 -10.65 -10.24
CA SER A 259 13.96 -9.38 -9.79
C SER A 259 13.49 -9.42 -8.32
N TYR A 260 13.45 -10.59 -7.68
CA TYR A 260 12.95 -10.73 -6.31
C TYR A 260 13.86 -10.12 -5.25
N ALA A 261 15.18 -10.10 -5.48
CA ALA A 261 16.11 -9.51 -4.52
C ALA A 261 15.84 -8.02 -4.27
N GLU A 262 15.56 -7.26 -5.32
CA GLU A 262 15.37 -5.81 -5.26
C GLU A 262 13.94 -5.42 -4.85
N ASN A 263 12.95 -6.24 -5.23
CA ASN A 263 11.53 -5.97 -4.98
C ASN A 263 11.02 -6.49 -3.61
N ALA A 264 11.90 -7.08 -2.78
CA ALA A 264 11.51 -7.62 -1.49
C ALA A 264 11.08 -6.52 -0.49
N ILE A 265 9.95 -6.73 0.19
CA ILE A 265 9.44 -5.82 1.21
C ILE A 265 9.75 -6.42 2.58
N GLY A 266 10.58 -5.74 3.37
CA GLY A 266 11.00 -6.25 4.67
C GLY A 266 11.79 -7.57 4.61
N GLY A 267 12.41 -7.86 3.46
CA GLY A 267 13.12 -9.12 3.21
C GLY A 267 12.23 -10.29 2.77
N TYR A 268 10.96 -10.03 2.44
CA TYR A 268 10.02 -11.02 1.91
C TYR A 268 9.61 -10.69 0.48
N CYS A 269 9.63 -11.70 -0.39
CA CYS A 269 9.09 -11.67 -1.73
C CYS A 269 7.55 -11.79 -1.66
N THR A 270 6.86 -11.18 -2.61
CA THR A 270 5.41 -11.37 -2.79
C THR A 270 5.15 -12.15 -4.06
N TYR A 271 3.92 -12.66 -4.20
CA TYR A 271 3.47 -13.12 -5.50
C TYR A 271 3.59 -11.95 -6.49
N ASP A 272 4.33 -12.16 -7.58
CA ASP A 272 4.50 -11.22 -8.66
C ASP A 272 4.57 -12.00 -9.96
N VAL A 273 3.54 -11.88 -10.78
CA VAL A 273 3.46 -12.54 -12.09
C VAL A 273 4.47 -11.96 -13.09
N MET A 274 4.96 -10.73 -12.85
CA MET A 274 6.02 -10.09 -13.61
C MET A 274 7.40 -10.31 -12.96
N GLY A 275 7.52 -11.23 -12.00
CA GLY A 275 8.82 -11.67 -11.50
C GLY A 275 9.65 -12.25 -12.64
N GLU A 276 10.96 -11.98 -12.66
CA GLU A 276 11.83 -12.30 -13.80
C GLU A 276 13.13 -12.96 -13.34
N LEU A 277 13.65 -13.85 -14.18
CA LEU A 277 14.97 -14.44 -14.13
C LEU A 277 15.76 -13.99 -15.36
N PHE A 278 16.99 -13.54 -15.13
CA PHE A 278 17.88 -13.05 -16.17
C PHE A 278 19.11 -13.94 -16.27
N VAL A 279 19.47 -14.31 -17.50
CA VAL A 279 20.76 -14.93 -17.84
C VAL A 279 21.43 -14.08 -18.90
N GLU A 280 22.39 -13.28 -18.48
CA GLU A 280 23.16 -12.41 -19.35
C GLU A 280 24.50 -13.05 -19.71
N VAL A 281 24.75 -13.17 -21.01
CA VAL A 281 25.97 -13.74 -21.60
C VAL A 281 26.81 -12.60 -22.17
N GLU A 282 27.94 -12.32 -21.55
CA GLU A 282 28.92 -11.33 -22.01
C GLU A 282 30.12 -12.02 -22.69
N GLY A 283 30.69 -11.42 -23.73
CA GLY A 283 31.82 -11.96 -24.51
C GLY A 283 31.40 -12.61 -25.82
N ASP A 284 32.31 -13.28 -26.52
CA ASP A 284 31.99 -14.07 -27.71
C ASP A 284 32.16 -15.58 -27.43
N PRO A 285 31.08 -16.29 -27.02
CA PRO A 285 31.16 -17.72 -26.74
C PRO A 285 31.35 -18.57 -28.00
N ALA A 286 31.01 -18.08 -29.19
CA ALA A 286 31.08 -18.87 -30.42
C ALA A 286 32.50 -19.38 -30.67
N PRO A 287 32.68 -20.64 -31.10
CA PRO A 287 31.66 -21.56 -31.61
C PRO A 287 30.95 -22.41 -30.54
N LEU A 288 31.19 -22.16 -29.24
CA LEU A 288 30.46 -22.85 -28.18
C LEU A 288 28.99 -22.43 -28.19
N THR A 289 28.13 -23.37 -27.80
CA THR A 289 26.72 -23.09 -27.53
C THR A 289 26.39 -23.32 -26.06
N LEU A 290 25.79 -22.33 -25.41
CA LEU A 290 25.38 -22.41 -24.00
C LEU A 290 23.92 -22.88 -23.89
N ARG A 291 23.62 -23.64 -22.84
CA ARG A 291 22.27 -24.05 -22.46
C ARG A 291 22.07 -23.83 -20.96
N GLY A 292 20.92 -23.27 -20.59
CA GLY A 292 20.55 -23.11 -19.19
C GLY A 292 19.65 -24.25 -18.70
N HIS A 293 19.69 -24.51 -17.40
CA HIS A 293 18.80 -25.46 -16.73
C HIS A 293 18.52 -24.98 -15.30
N ILE A 294 17.24 -24.91 -14.91
CA ILE A 294 16.81 -24.52 -13.56
C ILE A 294 16.30 -25.73 -12.78
N THR A 295 16.72 -25.87 -11.52
CA THR A 295 16.23 -26.89 -10.58
C THR A 295 15.93 -26.26 -9.22
N ALA A 296 15.09 -26.91 -8.40
CA ALA A 296 14.82 -26.45 -7.03
C ALA A 296 15.10 -27.54 -5.99
N SER A 297 15.87 -27.19 -4.96
CA SER A 297 16.16 -28.06 -3.81
C SER A 297 15.14 -27.91 -2.68
N GLN A 298 14.42 -26.80 -2.62
CA GLN A 298 13.36 -26.53 -1.65
C GLN A 298 12.23 -25.71 -2.28
N GLY A 299 11.00 -25.94 -1.82
CA GLY A 299 9.80 -25.29 -2.33
C GLY A 299 8.91 -26.27 -3.09
N ASP A 300 7.70 -25.83 -3.41
CA ASP A 300 6.77 -26.59 -4.24
C ASP A 300 7.16 -26.42 -5.72
N ARG A 301 7.81 -27.44 -6.29
CA ARG A 301 8.35 -27.36 -7.64
C ARG A 301 7.27 -27.28 -8.72
N ASP A 302 6.06 -27.73 -8.41
CA ASP A 302 4.91 -27.64 -9.32
C ASP A 302 4.30 -26.24 -9.37
N ARG A 303 4.73 -25.37 -8.43
CA ARG A 303 4.24 -24.01 -8.27
C ARG A 303 5.33 -22.96 -8.52
N LEU A 304 6.58 -23.36 -8.73
CA LEU A 304 7.62 -22.49 -9.27
C LEU A 304 7.58 -22.59 -10.79
N LEU A 305 7.18 -21.50 -11.43
CA LEU A 305 6.88 -21.43 -12.85
C LEU A 305 7.94 -20.60 -13.57
N VAL A 306 8.37 -21.09 -14.73
CA VAL A 306 9.15 -20.33 -15.72
C VAL A 306 8.31 -20.21 -16.98
N ASP A 307 8.02 -18.99 -17.41
CA ASP A 307 7.12 -18.68 -18.54
C ASP A 307 5.81 -19.48 -18.47
N ASP A 308 5.10 -19.32 -17.34
CA ASP A 308 3.82 -19.98 -17.02
C ASP A 308 3.86 -21.51 -16.85
N ALA A 309 5.04 -22.12 -16.89
CA ALA A 309 5.15 -23.57 -16.86
C ALA A 309 6.07 -24.07 -15.73
N SER A 310 5.59 -25.11 -15.03
CA SER A 310 6.28 -25.72 -13.89
C SER A 310 7.69 -26.18 -14.23
N ILE A 311 8.59 -25.98 -13.27
CA ILE A 311 9.94 -26.54 -13.35
C ILE A 311 9.97 -28.04 -13.04
N GLY A 312 8.98 -28.61 -12.35
CA GLY A 312 8.92 -30.04 -12.02
C GLY A 312 10.21 -30.54 -11.35
N THR A 313 10.90 -31.51 -11.95
CA THR A 313 12.22 -31.98 -11.46
C THR A 313 13.40 -31.11 -11.90
N GLY A 314 13.19 -30.25 -12.90
CA GLY A 314 14.17 -29.43 -13.57
C GLY A 314 13.65 -29.02 -14.95
N ARG A 315 14.05 -27.85 -15.44
CA ARG A 315 13.59 -27.30 -16.72
C ARG A 315 14.73 -26.62 -17.48
N ASP A 316 14.81 -26.89 -18.77
CA ASP A 316 15.77 -26.23 -19.65
C ASP A 316 15.36 -24.79 -19.93
N LEU A 317 16.37 -23.91 -20.03
CA LEU A 317 16.25 -22.51 -20.40
C LEU A 317 16.93 -22.32 -21.75
N GLU A 318 16.15 -21.91 -22.74
CA GLU A 318 16.68 -21.61 -24.08
C GLU A 318 17.39 -20.25 -24.06
N LEU A 319 18.70 -20.26 -24.29
CA LEU A 319 19.53 -19.06 -24.36
C LEU A 319 19.63 -18.61 -25.82
N ALA A 320 18.65 -17.88 -26.33
CA ALA A 320 18.63 -17.44 -27.73
C ALA A 320 19.68 -16.36 -28.05
N ASN A 321 20.04 -15.53 -27.05
CA ASN A 321 21.00 -14.43 -27.20
C ASN A 321 22.36 -14.80 -26.55
N GLN A 322 23.38 -15.06 -27.36
CA GLN A 322 24.73 -15.43 -26.93
C GLN A 322 25.78 -14.83 -27.89
N PRO A 323 26.22 -13.57 -27.68
CA PRO A 323 26.01 -12.78 -26.47
C PRO A 323 24.65 -12.09 -26.36
N GLY A 324 24.29 -11.73 -25.14
CA GLY A 324 23.15 -10.89 -24.83
C GLY A 324 22.35 -11.35 -23.60
N LEU A 325 21.27 -10.62 -23.36
CA LEU A 325 20.34 -10.87 -22.26
C LEU A 325 19.29 -11.91 -22.68
N ASN A 326 19.04 -12.87 -21.79
CA ASN A 326 17.92 -13.80 -21.91
C ASN A 326 17.03 -13.62 -20.68
N GLU A 327 15.74 -13.38 -20.92
CA GLU A 327 14.75 -12.99 -19.91
C GLU A 327 13.66 -14.05 -19.84
N TYR A 328 13.26 -14.44 -18.64
CA TYR A 328 12.20 -15.41 -18.40
C TYR A 328 11.30 -14.91 -17.27
N PHE A 329 9.99 -15.06 -17.38
CA PHE A 329 9.12 -14.85 -16.24
C PHE A 329 9.35 -15.97 -15.22
N LEU A 330 9.63 -15.61 -13.97
CA LEU A 330 9.86 -16.53 -12.86
C LEU A 330 8.94 -16.15 -11.70
N TYR A 331 8.01 -17.03 -11.34
CA TYR A 331 7.16 -16.78 -10.19
C TYR A 331 6.69 -18.01 -9.43
N TYR A 332 6.47 -17.81 -8.12
CA TYR A 332 6.08 -18.87 -7.20
C TYR A 332 4.60 -18.77 -6.83
N ASP A 333 3.73 -19.41 -7.61
CA ASP A 333 2.28 -19.28 -7.51
C ASP A 333 1.68 -20.16 -6.41
N LEU A 334 1.42 -19.57 -5.25
CA LEU A 334 0.63 -20.20 -4.19
C LEU A 334 -0.57 -19.34 -3.82
N PRO A 335 -1.73 -19.95 -3.49
CA PRO A 335 -2.90 -19.19 -3.06
C PRO A 335 -2.63 -18.44 -1.75
N VAL A 336 -1.91 -19.07 -0.82
CA VAL A 336 -1.44 -18.50 0.44
C VAL A 336 -0.06 -19.09 0.76
N TYR A 337 0.88 -18.22 1.12
CA TYR A 337 2.19 -18.60 1.64
C TYR A 337 2.08 -18.91 3.13
N THR A 338 2.64 -20.04 3.52
CA THR A 338 2.65 -20.56 4.88
C THR A 338 4.07 -20.68 5.40
N THR A 339 4.22 -20.85 6.71
CA THR A 339 5.53 -21.16 7.31
C THR A 339 6.20 -22.38 6.66
N ALA A 340 5.41 -23.35 6.18
CA ALA A 340 5.93 -24.60 5.62
C ALA A 340 6.34 -24.51 4.14
N ASN A 341 5.71 -23.65 3.34
CA ASN A 341 5.93 -23.56 1.89
C ASN A 341 6.46 -22.20 1.42
N SER A 342 6.70 -21.25 2.31
CA SER A 342 7.17 -19.90 1.95
C SER A 342 8.60 -19.83 1.44
N GLN A 343 9.44 -20.84 1.67
CA GLN A 343 10.84 -20.79 1.27
C GLN A 343 11.08 -21.60 0.00
N VAL A 344 11.70 -20.95 -0.99
CA VAL A 344 12.14 -21.57 -2.24
C VAL A 344 13.66 -21.44 -2.34
N VAL A 345 14.31 -22.53 -2.72
CA VAL A 345 15.75 -22.57 -3.04
C VAL A 345 15.91 -23.22 -4.40
N TYR A 346 16.42 -22.46 -5.37
CA TYR A 346 16.64 -22.92 -6.73
C TYR A 346 18.03 -22.59 -7.23
N THR A 347 18.49 -23.38 -8.19
CA THR A 347 19.80 -23.29 -8.81
C THR A 347 19.61 -23.17 -10.31
N VAL A 348 20.24 -22.17 -10.92
CA VAL A 348 20.35 -22.04 -12.38
C VAL A 348 21.74 -22.51 -12.77
N THR A 349 21.82 -23.53 -13.62
CA THR A 349 23.06 -24.04 -14.18
C THR A 349 23.13 -23.66 -15.66
N VAL A 350 24.25 -23.11 -16.10
CA VAL A 350 24.54 -22.85 -17.52
C VAL A 350 25.72 -23.72 -17.91
N GLU A 351 25.54 -24.55 -18.92
CA GLU A 351 26.53 -25.49 -19.45
C GLU A 351 26.81 -25.19 -20.93
N ASP A 352 28.06 -25.29 -21.34
CA ASP A 352 28.43 -25.26 -22.75
C ASP A 352 28.44 -26.67 -23.37
N ASP A 353 28.33 -26.73 -24.70
CA ASP A 353 28.40 -27.99 -25.47
C ASP A 353 29.74 -28.72 -25.40
N ALA A 354 30.76 -28.11 -24.79
CA ALA A 354 32.04 -28.75 -24.45
C ALA A 354 32.06 -29.32 -23.01
N GLY A 355 30.95 -29.25 -22.27
CA GLY A 355 30.75 -29.90 -20.97
C GLY A 355 31.16 -29.07 -19.74
N LEU A 356 31.49 -27.78 -19.90
CA LEU A 356 31.79 -26.91 -18.75
C LEU A 356 30.51 -26.22 -18.24
N ALA A 357 30.19 -26.44 -16.96
CA ALA A 357 29.01 -25.89 -16.31
C ALA A 357 29.35 -24.90 -15.17
N GLN A 358 28.52 -23.85 -15.02
CA GLN A 358 28.50 -22.93 -13.88
C GLN A 358 27.12 -22.92 -13.23
N SER A 359 27.05 -22.87 -11.90
CA SER A 359 25.79 -22.90 -11.15
C SER A 359 25.62 -21.67 -10.24
N PHE A 360 24.40 -21.14 -10.18
CA PHE A 360 24.01 -19.94 -9.45
C PHE A 360 22.84 -20.26 -8.50
N ASP A 361 23.07 -20.12 -7.19
CA ASP A 361 22.11 -20.50 -6.15
C ASP A 361 21.32 -19.32 -5.61
N PHE A 362 20.00 -19.49 -5.52
CA PHE A 362 19.06 -18.48 -5.04
C PHE A 362 18.25 -19.02 -3.86
N ARG A 363 18.05 -18.16 -2.85
CA ARG A 363 17.13 -18.42 -1.74
C ARG A 363 16.17 -17.25 -1.59
N ARG A 364 14.87 -17.55 -1.68
CA ARG A 364 13.78 -16.58 -1.58
C ARG A 364 12.77 -16.99 -0.50
N ARG A 365 12.22 -16.01 0.20
CA ARG A 365 11.21 -16.19 1.26
C ARG A 365 9.99 -15.39 0.90
N PHE A 366 8.86 -16.06 0.69
CA PHE A 366 7.61 -15.45 0.30
C PHE A 366 6.70 -15.21 1.52
N ALA A 367 5.87 -14.18 1.44
CA ALA A 367 4.83 -13.88 2.42
C ALA A 367 3.58 -13.34 1.73
N ASN A 368 2.43 -13.42 2.42
CA ASN A 368 1.19 -12.81 1.94
C ASN A 368 1.22 -11.33 2.27
N ARG A 369 0.89 -10.50 1.28
CA ARG A 369 0.80 -9.05 1.40
C ARG A 369 -0.60 -8.65 1.83
N LEU A 370 -0.68 -7.83 2.87
CA LEU A 370 -1.88 -7.10 3.25
C LEU A 370 -1.60 -5.59 3.17
N GLN A 371 -2.42 -4.88 2.40
CA GLN A 371 -2.47 -3.43 2.42
C GLN A 371 -3.55 -2.96 3.40
N VAL A 372 -3.18 -2.19 4.42
CA VAL A 372 -4.13 -1.53 5.31
C VAL A 372 -4.27 -0.08 4.85
N VAL A 373 -5.43 0.23 4.26
CA VAL A 373 -5.66 1.51 3.56
C VAL A 373 -6.53 2.41 4.42
N VAL A 374 -5.89 3.37 5.09
CA VAL A 374 -6.52 4.36 5.97
C VAL A 374 -6.88 5.64 5.21
N GLU A 375 -6.01 6.08 4.30
CA GLU A 375 -6.21 7.26 3.47
C GLU A 375 -7.14 6.95 2.29
N THR A 376 -8.44 7.22 2.46
CA THR A 376 -9.42 7.23 1.37
C THR A 376 -10.21 8.55 1.43
N ALA A 377 -10.88 8.90 0.33
CA ALA A 377 -11.58 10.19 0.20
C ALA A 377 -12.65 10.41 1.29
N ASP A 378 -13.38 9.36 1.68
CA ASP A 378 -14.51 9.44 2.60
C ASP A 378 -14.17 9.02 4.04
N ASN A 379 -12.91 8.68 4.34
CA ASN A 379 -12.53 8.22 5.67
C ASN A 379 -12.32 9.36 6.66
N GLY A 380 -12.72 9.13 7.91
CA GLY A 380 -12.39 10.02 9.02
C GLY A 380 -10.93 9.91 9.48
N LYS A 381 -10.62 10.59 10.58
CA LYS A 381 -9.28 10.59 11.15
C LYS A 381 -9.11 9.47 12.18
N GLY A 382 -8.00 8.76 12.07
CA GLY A 382 -7.60 7.63 12.92
C GLY A 382 -6.36 6.92 12.37
N TRP A 383 -5.84 5.97 13.12
CA TRP A 383 -4.62 5.18 12.82
C TRP A 383 -4.88 3.69 13.03
N VAL A 384 -3.97 2.85 12.54
CA VAL A 384 -3.99 1.41 12.79
C VAL A 384 -2.65 0.97 13.36
N ASN A 385 -2.68 0.27 14.48
CA ASN A 385 -1.51 -0.48 14.95
C ASN A 385 -1.56 -1.91 14.42
N VAL A 386 -0.43 -2.37 13.90
CA VAL A 386 -0.24 -3.74 13.43
C VAL A 386 0.63 -4.49 14.44
N SER A 387 0.31 -5.76 14.69
CA SER A 387 1.14 -6.64 15.51
C SER A 387 1.05 -8.09 15.03
N GLN A 388 2.02 -8.92 15.43
CA GLN A 388 2.14 -10.33 15.04
C GLN A 388 2.34 -10.57 13.53
N ALA A 389 2.69 -9.52 12.78
CA ALA A 389 3.14 -9.63 11.39
C ALA A 389 4.60 -10.10 11.32
N LEU A 390 5.02 -10.61 10.16
CA LEU A 390 6.43 -10.87 9.85
C LEU A 390 7.19 -9.57 9.61
N TYR A 391 6.50 -8.60 9.00
CA TYR A 391 6.97 -7.25 8.75
C TYR A 391 5.77 -6.32 8.64
N ASP A 392 5.90 -5.11 9.15
CA ASP A 392 4.95 -4.03 8.93
C ASP A 392 5.70 -2.70 8.77
N ALA A 393 5.19 -1.84 7.88
CA ALA A 393 5.69 -0.49 7.71
C ALA A 393 4.58 0.46 7.28
N GLU A 394 4.58 1.66 7.85
CA GLU A 394 3.76 2.77 7.38
C GLU A 394 4.32 3.31 6.06
N ILE A 395 3.43 3.59 5.10
CA ILE A 395 3.81 4.16 3.81
C ILE A 395 4.05 5.66 4.00
N SER A 396 5.29 6.09 3.75
CA SER A 396 5.73 7.47 3.93
C SER A 396 4.78 8.50 3.34
N GLY A 397 4.37 9.49 4.15
CA GLY A 397 3.44 10.55 3.76
C GLY A 397 1.96 10.16 3.84
N THR A 398 1.63 8.96 4.32
CA THR A 398 0.25 8.46 4.47
C THR A 398 0.08 7.74 5.81
N ARG A 399 -1.16 7.45 6.21
CA ARG A 399 -1.48 6.56 7.34
C ARG A 399 -1.67 5.08 6.93
N ASN A 400 -1.29 4.72 5.70
CA ASN A 400 -1.47 3.37 5.17
C ASN A 400 -0.33 2.47 5.65
N HIS A 401 -0.58 1.17 5.79
CA HIS A 401 0.46 0.18 6.10
C HIS A 401 0.56 -0.87 5.01
N VAL A 402 1.79 -1.33 4.78
CA VAL A 402 2.06 -2.63 4.13
C VAL A 402 2.46 -3.63 5.20
N VAL A 403 1.82 -4.80 5.16
CA VAL A 403 2.00 -5.85 6.16
C VAL A 403 2.30 -7.16 5.46
N MET A 404 3.32 -7.88 5.95
CA MET A 404 3.67 -9.23 5.50
C MET A 404 3.32 -10.26 6.56
N CYS A 405 2.64 -11.33 6.17
CA CYS A 405 2.22 -12.38 7.08
C CYS A 405 2.16 -13.76 6.41
N HIS A 406 2.26 -14.82 7.21
CA HIS A 406 1.96 -16.19 6.81
C HIS A 406 0.52 -16.57 7.18
N GLU A 407 0.19 -17.85 7.27
CA GLU A 407 -1.18 -18.36 7.46
C GLU A 407 -1.88 -17.86 8.73
N MET A 408 -1.13 -17.49 9.76
CA MET A 408 -1.68 -16.97 11.02
C MET A 408 -2.06 -15.48 10.93
N GLY A 409 -1.65 -14.80 9.85
CA GLY A 409 -1.98 -13.40 9.60
C GLY A 409 -1.38 -12.43 10.60
N CYS A 410 -2.16 -11.43 11.00
CA CYS A 410 -1.74 -10.36 11.91
C CYS A 410 -2.93 -9.79 12.70
N THR A 411 -2.63 -9.09 13.79
CA THR A 411 -3.64 -8.36 14.57
C THR A 411 -3.60 -6.87 14.22
N LEU A 412 -4.73 -6.34 13.79
CA LEU A 412 -4.97 -4.93 13.49
C LEU A 412 -5.77 -4.27 14.62
N VAL A 413 -5.35 -3.09 15.06
CA VAL A 413 -6.05 -2.31 16.09
C VAL A 413 -6.31 -0.90 15.58
N ALA A 414 -7.58 -0.55 15.38
CA ALA A 414 -8.01 0.77 14.95
C ALA A 414 -8.05 1.75 16.13
N LEU A 415 -7.46 2.92 15.94
CA LEU A 415 -7.31 3.99 16.92
C LEU A 415 -7.94 5.27 16.36
N PRO A 416 -9.22 5.59 16.68
CA PRO A 416 -9.85 6.83 16.24
C PRO A 416 -9.11 8.06 16.77
N ALA A 417 -8.99 9.09 15.93
CA ALA A 417 -8.51 10.39 16.39
C ALA A 417 -9.58 11.10 17.26
N ALA A 418 -9.16 12.13 18.00
CA ALA A 418 -10.10 12.96 18.77
C ALA A 418 -11.21 13.51 17.87
N GLY A 419 -12.47 13.39 18.31
CA GLY A 419 -13.66 13.78 17.54
C GLY A 419 -14.17 12.73 16.54
N TYR A 420 -13.52 11.57 16.43
CA TYR A 420 -13.92 10.47 15.56
C TYR A 420 -14.23 9.21 16.35
N ARG A 421 -15.00 8.31 15.75
CA ARG A 421 -15.28 6.95 16.22
C ARG A 421 -14.93 5.92 15.16
N PHE A 422 -14.60 4.72 15.58
CA PHE A 422 -14.43 3.58 14.68
C PHE A 422 -15.80 3.00 14.33
N GLU A 423 -16.05 2.78 13.05
CA GLU A 423 -17.30 2.19 12.55
C GLU A 423 -17.14 0.71 12.20
N GLY A 424 -16.02 0.33 11.59
CA GLY A 424 -15.75 -1.05 11.21
C GLY A 424 -14.55 -1.24 10.27
N TRP A 425 -14.16 -2.49 10.08
CA TRP A 425 -13.21 -2.96 9.08
C TRP A 425 -13.95 -3.43 7.85
N TYR A 426 -13.47 -3.07 6.66
CA TYR A 426 -14.14 -3.32 5.38
C TYR A 426 -13.18 -3.91 4.35
N THR A 427 -13.73 -4.60 3.34
CA THR A 427 -12.97 -5.18 2.24
C THR A 427 -12.65 -4.19 1.12
N THR A 428 -13.35 -3.06 1.06
CA THR A 428 -13.20 -2.03 0.02
C THR A 428 -13.36 -0.62 0.61
N ASP A 429 -12.88 0.39 -0.11
CA ASP A 429 -13.00 1.82 0.21
C ASP A 429 -14.43 2.37 0.10
N GLY A 430 -15.33 1.66 -0.59
CA GLY A 430 -16.76 1.96 -0.62
C GLY A 430 -17.51 1.57 0.67
N TYR A 431 -16.84 0.93 1.62
CA TYR A 431 -17.39 0.54 2.94
C TYR A 431 -18.70 -0.27 2.87
N THR A 432 -18.87 -1.11 1.85
CA THR A 432 -20.12 -1.85 1.61
C THR A 432 -20.16 -3.22 2.30
N GLN A 433 -19.02 -3.89 2.43
CA GLN A 433 -18.91 -5.21 3.05
C GLN A 433 -18.07 -5.15 4.33
N ARG A 434 -18.74 -5.16 5.47
CA ARG A 434 -18.10 -5.08 6.79
C ARG A 434 -17.57 -6.44 7.25
N LEU A 435 -16.29 -6.49 7.59
CA LEU A 435 -15.59 -7.64 8.16
C LEU A 435 -15.80 -7.74 9.68
N SER A 436 -15.72 -6.60 10.38
CA SER A 436 -15.86 -6.54 11.84
C SER A 436 -16.22 -5.11 12.29
N SER A 437 -16.94 -4.98 13.40
CA SER A 437 -17.19 -3.71 14.10
C SER A 437 -16.30 -3.52 15.34
N SER A 438 -15.48 -4.52 15.68
CA SER A 438 -14.53 -4.44 16.79
C SER A 438 -13.30 -3.64 16.36
N THR A 439 -12.80 -2.74 17.23
CA THR A 439 -11.56 -1.99 16.99
C THR A 439 -10.36 -2.91 16.81
N THR A 440 -10.38 -4.10 17.42
CA THR A 440 -9.39 -5.15 17.19
C THR A 440 -9.92 -6.15 16.16
N TYR A 441 -9.12 -6.45 15.14
CA TYR A 441 -9.42 -7.43 14.11
C TYR A 441 -8.22 -8.35 13.87
N LEU A 442 -8.45 -9.66 14.02
CA LEU A 442 -7.49 -10.69 13.65
C LEU A 442 -7.67 -10.98 12.17
N TYR A 443 -6.72 -10.54 11.36
CA TYR A 443 -6.69 -10.84 9.93
C TYR A 443 -6.09 -12.23 9.71
N THR A 444 -6.69 -13.00 8.81
CA THR A 444 -6.18 -14.28 8.32
C THR A 444 -6.17 -14.24 6.80
N PRO A 445 -5.03 -14.46 6.13
CA PRO A 445 -4.96 -14.41 4.67
C PRO A 445 -5.87 -15.45 4.01
N ALA A 446 -6.69 -15.00 3.07
CA ALA A 446 -7.43 -15.86 2.15
C ALA A 446 -6.77 -15.93 0.75
N SER A 447 -5.83 -15.01 0.49
CA SER A 447 -5.06 -14.86 -0.74
C SER A 447 -3.66 -14.36 -0.40
N ASN A 448 -2.75 -14.44 -1.38
CA ASN A 448 -1.38 -13.95 -1.27
C ASN A 448 -1.26 -12.41 -1.31
N ASP A 449 -2.33 -11.73 -1.73
CA ASP A 449 -2.44 -10.27 -1.74
C ASP A 449 -3.88 -9.84 -1.41
N ALA A 450 -4.03 -8.85 -0.54
CA ALA A 450 -5.32 -8.35 -0.07
C ALA A 450 -5.25 -6.90 0.42
N SER A 451 -6.41 -6.28 0.57
CA SER A 451 -6.56 -4.95 1.18
C SER A 451 -7.66 -4.93 2.24
N ILE A 452 -7.46 -4.14 3.30
CA ILE A 452 -8.44 -3.90 4.36
C ILE A 452 -8.53 -2.39 4.65
N PHE A 453 -9.75 -1.93 4.91
CA PHE A 453 -10.09 -0.53 5.05
C PHE A 453 -10.77 -0.28 6.41
N PRO A 454 -10.11 0.33 7.39
CA PRO A 454 -10.78 0.83 8.59
C PRO A 454 -11.65 2.05 8.24
N LYS A 455 -12.85 2.13 8.80
CA LYS A 455 -13.73 3.29 8.70
C LYS A 455 -13.76 4.06 10.02
N PHE A 456 -13.35 5.31 9.96
CA PHE A 456 -13.52 6.30 11.02
C PHE A 456 -14.60 7.29 10.60
N THR A 457 -15.49 7.67 11.50
CA THR A 457 -16.55 8.67 11.24
C THR A 457 -16.55 9.74 12.32
N ALA A 458 -16.95 10.96 11.96
CA ALA A 458 -17.11 12.05 12.94
C ALA A 458 -18.13 11.63 14.01
N ASN A 459 -17.79 11.87 15.28
CA ASN A 459 -18.64 11.53 16.42
C ASN A 459 -19.59 12.69 16.79
N THR A 460 -20.24 13.31 15.80
CA THR A 460 -21.15 14.46 15.99
C THR A 460 -22.53 13.98 16.44
N ARG A 461 -23.07 14.55 17.53
CA ARG A 461 -24.37 14.17 18.08
C ARG A 461 -25.47 15.15 17.66
N PRO A 462 -26.53 14.71 16.95
CA PRO A 462 -27.68 15.57 16.67
C PRO A 462 -28.42 15.93 17.98
N LEU A 463 -28.85 17.19 18.09
CA LEU A 463 -29.63 17.72 19.22
C LEU A 463 -31.13 17.81 18.93
N ASP A 464 -31.52 17.46 17.71
CA ASP A 464 -32.84 17.66 17.12
C ASP A 464 -33.51 16.35 16.68
N ASP A 465 -33.00 15.19 17.13
CA ASP A 465 -33.58 13.87 16.83
C ASP A 465 -35.05 13.75 17.24
N GLU A 466 -35.44 14.44 18.31
CA GLU A 466 -36.81 14.49 18.84
C GLU A 466 -37.59 15.73 18.39
N GLY A 467 -36.98 16.63 17.60
CA GLY A 467 -37.57 17.86 17.08
C GLY A 467 -36.70 19.11 17.31
N THR A 468 -37.16 20.24 16.79
CA THR A 468 -36.42 21.52 16.83
C THR A 468 -36.94 22.47 17.91
N ALA A 469 -36.09 23.38 18.38
CA ALA A 469 -36.41 24.41 19.38
C ALA A 469 -35.48 25.62 19.22
N ASN A 470 -35.69 26.70 19.99
CA ASN A 470 -34.76 27.83 20.05
C ASN A 470 -33.65 27.66 21.09
N CYS A 471 -33.77 26.67 21.97
CA CYS A 471 -32.77 26.33 22.96
C CYS A 471 -32.41 24.84 22.84
N TYR A 472 -31.11 24.53 22.82
CA TYR A 472 -30.62 23.16 22.87
C TYR A 472 -29.71 22.95 24.08
N ILE A 473 -29.86 21.81 24.74
CA ILE A 473 -29.05 21.43 25.92
C ILE A 473 -27.90 20.54 25.44
N ALA A 474 -26.67 20.95 25.70
CA ALA A 474 -25.46 20.26 25.26
C ALA A 474 -24.61 19.82 26.47
N PRO A 475 -24.84 18.62 27.02
CA PRO A 475 -24.34 18.29 28.36
C PRO A 475 -22.89 17.86 28.45
N GLU A 476 -22.29 17.36 27.37
CA GLU A 476 -20.90 16.91 27.41
C GLU A 476 -19.96 18.00 26.89
N LEU A 477 -18.87 18.26 27.60
CA LEU A 477 -17.80 19.17 27.19
C LEU A 477 -16.91 18.54 26.11
N ASN A 478 -16.29 19.36 25.26
CA ASN A 478 -15.46 18.92 24.13
C ASN A 478 -16.14 17.89 23.20
N THR A 479 -17.46 17.96 23.08
CA THR A 479 -18.27 17.06 22.26
C THR A 479 -18.86 17.83 21.09
N SER A 480 -18.78 17.22 19.90
CA SER A 480 -19.36 17.78 18.67
C SER A 480 -20.87 17.51 18.64
N TYR A 481 -21.66 18.55 18.38
CA TYR A 481 -23.10 18.52 18.27
C TYR A 481 -23.57 19.14 16.95
N SER A 482 -24.79 18.80 16.51
CA SER A 482 -25.44 19.46 15.37
C SER A 482 -26.94 19.64 15.57
N PHE A 483 -27.54 20.59 14.86
CA PHE A 483 -29.00 20.75 14.78
C PHE A 483 -29.44 21.34 13.43
N ASP A 484 -30.70 21.11 13.06
CA ASP A 484 -31.33 21.72 11.88
C ASP A 484 -31.42 23.23 12.01
N ALA A 485 -30.77 23.94 11.08
CA ALA A 485 -30.74 25.38 11.01
C ALA A 485 -31.67 25.93 9.91
N ALA A 486 -32.40 25.08 9.19
CA ALA A 486 -33.39 25.49 8.21
C ALA A 486 -34.78 25.75 8.85
N THR A 487 -34.99 25.31 10.09
CA THR A 487 -36.28 25.41 10.79
C THR A 487 -36.25 26.48 11.90
N MET A 488 -37.20 27.41 11.84
CA MET A 488 -37.41 28.40 12.92
C MET A 488 -38.05 27.74 14.15
N GLY A 489 -37.38 27.83 15.31
CA GLY A 489 -37.89 27.27 16.57
C GLY A 489 -38.34 25.82 16.41
N ASN A 490 -39.59 25.52 16.77
CA ASN A 490 -40.17 24.17 16.62
C ASN A 490 -40.83 23.90 15.26
N GLY A 491 -40.74 24.83 14.31
CA GLY A 491 -41.32 24.69 12.97
C GLY A 491 -42.85 24.62 12.91
N ARG A 492 -43.56 24.86 14.02
CA ARG A 492 -45.03 24.74 14.08
C ARG A 492 -45.72 26.07 13.82
N THR A 493 -46.79 26.03 13.03
CA THR A 493 -47.72 27.15 12.93
C THR A 493 -48.58 27.18 14.20
N THR A 494 -48.63 28.34 14.85
CA THR A 494 -49.55 28.63 15.97
C THR A 494 -50.42 29.83 15.60
N LEU A 495 -51.36 30.24 16.47
CA LEU A 495 -52.26 31.34 16.16
C LEU A 495 -51.46 32.60 15.78
N ASN A 496 -51.70 33.14 14.58
CA ASN A 496 -51.02 34.32 14.02
C ASN A 496 -49.50 34.21 13.83
N VAL A 497 -48.89 33.04 14.08
CA VAL A 497 -47.44 32.84 13.94
C VAL A 497 -47.19 31.70 12.95
N THR A 498 -46.57 32.02 11.81
CA THR A 498 -46.26 31.05 10.75
C THR A 498 -44.76 31.03 10.49
N PRO A 499 -44.09 29.86 10.59
CA PRO A 499 -42.66 29.73 10.28
C PRO A 499 -42.38 29.96 8.80
N LYS A 500 -41.16 30.42 8.53
CA LYS A 500 -40.55 30.38 7.20
C LYS A 500 -39.33 29.47 7.26
N ARG A 501 -38.97 28.88 6.12
CA ARG A 501 -37.72 28.14 5.98
C ARG A 501 -36.56 29.11 5.97
N LEU A 502 -35.55 28.84 6.78
CA LEU A 502 -34.30 29.60 6.84
C LEU A 502 -33.34 29.11 5.76
N SER A 503 -32.57 30.05 5.20
CA SER A 503 -31.59 29.79 4.15
C SER A 503 -30.35 30.65 4.35
N GLY A 504 -29.46 30.21 5.25
CA GLY A 504 -28.19 30.85 5.51
C GLY A 504 -27.04 30.30 4.65
N VAL A 505 -25.87 30.93 4.77
CA VAL A 505 -24.61 30.49 4.15
C VAL A 505 -23.48 30.31 5.17
N SER A 506 -23.62 30.85 6.37
CA SER A 506 -22.63 30.71 7.45
C SER A 506 -23.29 30.75 8.83
N ALA A 507 -22.58 30.30 9.86
CA ALA A 507 -23.00 30.42 11.25
C ALA A 507 -21.81 30.82 12.13
N ARG A 508 -22.06 31.57 13.20
CA ARG A 508 -21.04 32.01 14.16
C ARG A 508 -21.62 32.18 15.56
N ILE A 509 -20.76 32.11 16.56
CA ILE A 509 -21.07 32.49 17.94
C ILE A 509 -21.34 34.00 17.94
N LEU A 510 -22.45 34.42 18.57
CA LEU A 510 -22.78 35.83 18.76
C LEU A 510 -22.29 36.31 20.12
N TRP A 511 -22.51 35.49 21.15
CA TRP A 511 -21.95 35.70 22.47
C TRP A 511 -21.91 34.43 23.31
N GLU A 512 -21.08 34.41 24.35
CA GLU A 512 -21.01 33.36 25.35
C GLU A 512 -20.74 33.91 26.76
N THR A 513 -21.31 33.26 27.78
CA THR A 513 -21.05 33.62 29.18
C THR A 513 -19.60 33.36 29.56
N GLY A 514 -18.98 34.30 30.26
CA GLY A 514 -17.61 34.19 30.76
C GLY A 514 -16.73 35.35 30.31
N THR A 515 -15.42 35.14 30.37
CA THR A 515 -14.39 36.13 30.00
C THR A 515 -13.46 35.66 28.88
N LEU A 516 -13.64 34.42 28.42
CA LEU A 516 -12.82 33.78 27.40
C LEU A 516 -13.70 33.42 26.20
N SER A 517 -13.21 33.72 25.00
CA SER A 517 -13.84 33.29 23.77
C SER A 517 -13.61 31.78 23.56
N GLU A 518 -14.57 31.11 22.95
CA GLU A 518 -14.59 29.70 22.62
C GLU A 518 -14.51 28.76 23.85
N ALA A 519 -14.89 29.28 25.02
CA ALA A 519 -14.86 28.54 26.28
C ALA A 519 -16.11 27.67 26.47
N ILE A 520 -17.26 28.11 25.96
CA ILE A 520 -18.54 27.39 26.05
C ILE A 520 -18.81 26.61 24.77
N VAL A 521 -18.58 27.24 23.62
CA VAL A 521 -18.81 26.65 22.29
C VAL A 521 -17.70 27.10 21.35
N LYS A 522 -17.25 26.23 20.45
CA LYS A 522 -16.20 26.49 19.46
C LYS A 522 -16.50 25.76 18.15
N ASP A 523 -15.72 26.04 17.12
CA ASP A 523 -15.81 25.36 15.80
C ASP A 523 -17.21 25.40 15.17
N VAL A 524 -17.94 26.52 15.34
CA VAL A 524 -19.29 26.68 14.76
C VAL A 524 -19.18 26.73 13.24
N ARG A 525 -19.96 25.87 12.56
CA ARG A 525 -20.02 25.78 11.09
C ARG A 525 -21.45 25.57 10.63
N TYR A 526 -21.75 26.05 9.43
CA TYR A 526 -23.00 25.76 8.73
C TYR A 526 -22.70 24.96 7.46
N GLN A 527 -23.35 23.81 7.30
CA GLN A 527 -23.24 22.97 6.11
C GLN A 527 -24.54 22.17 5.93
N ASP A 528 -25.01 22.09 4.69
CA ASP A 528 -26.17 21.27 4.28
C ASP A 528 -27.44 21.49 5.13
N GLY A 529 -27.72 22.75 5.48
CA GLY A 529 -28.90 23.13 6.27
C GLY A 529 -28.76 22.90 7.77
N ARG A 530 -27.59 22.47 8.26
CA ARG A 530 -27.34 22.20 9.68
C ARG A 530 -26.24 23.08 10.23
N ILE A 531 -26.37 23.47 11.50
CA ILE A 531 -25.27 24.03 12.27
C ILE A 531 -24.60 22.91 13.04
N THR A 532 -23.27 22.84 12.95
CA THR A 532 -22.42 21.96 13.78
C THR A 532 -21.56 22.85 14.68
N PHE A 533 -21.34 22.42 15.91
CA PHE A 533 -20.45 23.08 16.87
C PHE A 533 -19.82 22.07 17.81
N THR A 534 -18.75 22.46 18.51
CA THR A 534 -18.16 21.67 19.59
C THR A 534 -18.32 22.41 20.91
N THR A 535 -18.76 21.76 21.98
CA THR A 535 -18.73 22.38 23.32
C THR A 535 -17.28 22.63 23.74
N GLY A 536 -17.05 23.72 24.46
CA GLY A 536 -15.72 24.11 24.93
C GLY A 536 -15.29 23.37 26.19
N THR A 537 -14.45 24.02 26.99
CA THR A 537 -13.90 23.46 28.24
C THR A 537 -14.74 23.80 29.47
N THR A 538 -15.82 24.56 29.33
CA THR A 538 -16.61 25.06 30.46
C THR A 538 -18.10 25.06 30.13
N HIS A 539 -18.92 24.77 31.14
CA HIS A 539 -20.38 24.87 31.05
C HIS A 539 -20.83 26.34 31.09
N GLY A 540 -21.90 26.66 30.36
CA GLY A 540 -22.32 28.04 30.19
C GLY A 540 -23.49 28.20 29.21
N ASN A 541 -23.77 29.45 28.86
CA ASN A 541 -24.70 29.77 27.79
C ASN A 541 -23.94 30.39 26.62
N ALA A 542 -24.38 30.08 25.41
CA ALA A 542 -23.96 30.78 24.22
C ALA A 542 -25.14 31.01 23.28
N VAL A 543 -25.05 32.02 22.45
CA VAL A 543 -25.98 32.24 21.34
C VAL A 543 -25.24 32.06 20.04
N VAL A 544 -25.79 31.23 19.15
CA VAL A 544 -25.26 30.97 17.81
C VAL A 544 -26.24 31.52 16.79
N GLY A 545 -25.75 32.29 15.82
CA GLY A 545 -26.55 32.87 14.75
C GLY A 545 -26.30 32.21 13.39
N LEU A 546 -27.35 32.11 12.58
CA LEU A 546 -27.28 31.78 11.16
C LEU A 546 -27.29 33.07 10.35
N PHE A 547 -26.44 33.15 9.33
CA PHE A 547 -26.21 34.35 8.56
C PHE A 547 -26.45 34.15 7.07
N ASP A 548 -26.98 35.18 6.42
CA ASP A 548 -27.09 35.23 4.96
C ASP A 548 -25.76 35.65 4.31
N SER A 549 -25.77 35.80 2.98
CA SER A 549 -24.58 36.18 2.20
C SER A 549 -24.15 37.64 2.39
N ARG A 550 -24.99 38.49 3.00
CA ARG A 550 -24.68 39.89 3.32
C ARG A 550 -24.11 40.02 4.74
N GLY A 551 -24.16 38.96 5.53
CA GLY A 551 -23.73 38.96 6.93
C GLY A 551 -24.83 39.39 7.90
N GLU A 552 -26.10 39.42 7.46
CA GLU A 552 -27.25 39.69 8.31
C GLU A 552 -27.68 38.41 9.06
N CYS A 553 -28.01 38.54 10.35
CA CYS A 553 -28.47 37.42 11.16
C CYS A 553 -29.91 37.06 10.77
N LEU A 554 -30.14 35.83 10.30
CA LEU A 554 -31.46 35.33 9.90
C LEU A 554 -32.24 34.74 11.07
N TRP A 555 -31.52 34.12 12.01
CA TRP A 555 -32.07 33.48 13.20
C TRP A 555 -30.93 33.18 14.18
N SER A 556 -31.26 33.01 15.45
CA SER A 556 -30.30 32.66 16.49
C SER A 556 -30.89 31.61 17.43
N TRP A 557 -30.01 30.81 18.03
CA TRP A 557 -30.35 29.74 18.97
C TRP A 557 -29.51 29.89 20.24
N HIS A 558 -30.12 29.58 21.37
CA HIS A 558 -29.47 29.47 22.67
C HIS A 558 -28.91 28.05 22.85
N ILE A 559 -27.60 27.94 23.04
CA ILE A 559 -26.94 26.70 23.46
C ILE A 559 -26.75 26.77 24.97
N TRP A 560 -27.43 25.88 25.69
CA TRP A 560 -27.31 25.73 27.13
C TRP A 560 -26.41 24.53 27.44
N ALA A 561 -25.11 24.79 27.59
CA ALA A 561 -24.11 23.76 27.83
C ALA A 561 -24.01 23.47 29.33
N VAL A 562 -24.77 22.48 29.83
CA VAL A 562 -24.86 22.14 31.26
C VAL A 562 -24.91 20.64 31.49
N ASP A 563 -24.31 20.17 32.58
CA ASP A 563 -24.12 18.75 32.91
C ASP A 563 -25.33 18.06 33.58
N TYR A 564 -26.51 18.67 33.55
CA TYR A 564 -27.73 18.12 34.13
C TYR A 564 -28.91 18.11 33.15
N ASP A 565 -29.88 17.24 33.41
CA ASP A 565 -31.14 17.18 32.68
C ASP A 565 -32.26 17.94 33.43
N PRO A 566 -32.82 19.02 32.86
CA PRO A 566 -33.96 19.73 33.43
C PRO A 566 -35.20 18.86 33.65
N ALA A 567 -35.38 17.77 32.89
CA ALA A 567 -36.50 16.85 33.06
C ALA A 567 -36.35 15.95 34.28
N ALA A 568 -35.12 15.54 34.61
CA ALA A 568 -34.83 14.68 35.77
C ALA A 568 -35.12 15.37 37.12
N THR A 569 -35.08 16.71 37.16
CA THR A 569 -35.28 17.50 38.38
C THR A 569 -36.62 18.25 38.43
N ALA A 570 -37.46 18.04 37.41
CA ALA A 570 -38.73 18.74 37.25
C ALA A 570 -39.67 18.58 38.44
N GLN A 571 -40.49 19.61 38.69
CA GLN A 571 -41.39 19.68 39.84
C GLN A 571 -42.83 19.91 39.41
N THR A 572 -43.76 19.12 39.96
CA THR A 572 -45.20 19.30 39.74
C THR A 572 -45.76 20.35 40.68
N TYR A 573 -46.37 21.40 40.16
CA TYR A 573 -46.97 22.48 40.94
C TYR A 573 -48.43 22.15 41.28
N ALA A 574 -49.06 22.92 42.17
CA ALA A 574 -50.42 22.70 42.66
C ALA A 574 -51.48 22.71 41.54
N SER A 575 -51.21 23.42 40.44
CA SER A 575 -52.00 23.44 39.21
C SER A 575 -51.99 22.11 38.43
N GLY A 576 -51.02 21.22 38.71
CA GLY A 576 -50.73 20.02 37.93
C GLY A 576 -49.65 20.22 36.86
N ALA A 577 -49.23 21.47 36.60
CA ALA A 577 -48.17 21.80 35.67
C ALA A 577 -46.80 21.29 36.16
N VAL A 578 -45.94 20.85 35.24
CA VAL A 578 -44.60 20.34 35.54
C VAL A 578 -43.55 21.36 35.10
N PHE A 579 -42.89 22.00 36.06
CA PHE A 579 -41.89 23.04 35.81
C PHE A 579 -40.47 22.49 35.91
N MET A 580 -39.54 23.13 35.18
CA MET A 580 -38.12 23.01 35.50
C MET A 580 -37.85 23.47 36.94
N ASP A 581 -36.83 22.88 37.57
CA ASP A 581 -36.42 23.25 38.94
C ASP A 581 -35.80 24.65 39.05
N ARG A 582 -35.34 25.20 37.92
CA ARG A 582 -34.63 26.47 37.80
C ARG A 582 -35.03 27.26 36.55
N ASN A 583 -34.57 28.50 36.48
CA ASN A 583 -34.84 29.39 35.35
C ASN A 583 -34.04 28.95 34.12
N LEU A 584 -34.56 29.25 32.93
CA LEU A 584 -33.90 28.97 31.66
C LEU A 584 -32.54 29.68 31.59
N GLY A 585 -31.50 28.94 31.21
CA GLY A 585 -30.13 29.46 31.14
C GLY A 585 -29.44 29.65 32.50
N ALA A 586 -30.03 29.18 33.62
CA ALA A 586 -29.35 29.18 34.90
C ALA A 586 -28.15 28.22 34.86
N LEU A 587 -27.01 28.65 35.41
CA LEU A 587 -25.78 27.84 35.43
C LEU A 587 -25.59 27.13 36.77
N GLU A 588 -26.32 27.53 37.81
CA GLU A 588 -26.14 27.01 39.17
C GLU A 588 -27.47 26.83 39.91
N THR A 589 -27.48 25.91 40.86
CA THR A 589 -28.57 25.78 41.86
C THR A 589 -28.20 26.32 43.23
N ASP A 590 -26.97 26.80 43.40
CA ASP A 590 -26.63 27.67 44.52
C ASP A 590 -27.21 29.07 44.26
N TYR A 591 -28.38 29.31 44.84
CA TYR A 591 -29.10 30.57 44.69
C TYR A 591 -28.39 31.77 45.33
N THR A 592 -27.27 31.57 46.05
CA THR A 592 -26.43 32.68 46.52
C THR A 592 -25.55 33.25 45.40
N LEU A 593 -25.38 32.51 44.31
CA LEU A 593 -24.63 32.92 43.13
C LEU A 593 -25.56 33.61 42.11
N PRO A 594 -25.17 34.75 41.52
CA PRO A 594 -25.97 35.45 40.52
C PRO A 594 -26.33 34.58 39.31
N ALA A 595 -25.49 33.60 38.97
CA ALA A 595 -25.69 32.67 37.86
C ALA A 595 -26.92 31.74 38.02
N SER A 596 -27.52 31.67 39.21
CA SER A 596 -28.78 30.94 39.43
C SER A 596 -30.01 31.67 38.85
N ARG A 597 -29.88 32.94 38.45
CA ARG A 597 -30.99 33.79 37.99
C ARG A 597 -31.53 33.38 36.62
N GLY A 598 -30.71 32.72 35.82
CA GLY A 598 -31.03 32.41 34.43
C GLY A 598 -31.04 33.65 33.53
N LEU A 599 -31.21 33.43 32.23
CA LEU A 599 -31.20 34.49 31.22
C LEU A 599 -32.52 35.27 31.23
N TYR A 600 -32.46 36.50 30.71
CA TYR A 600 -33.56 37.43 30.66
C TYR A 600 -34.08 37.52 29.22
N TYR A 601 -35.38 37.55 29.03
CA TYR A 601 -35.99 37.58 27.70
C TYR A 601 -37.00 38.72 27.65
N GLN A 602 -37.03 39.50 26.57
CA GLN A 602 -38.16 40.41 26.31
C GLN A 602 -39.37 39.59 25.88
N TRP A 603 -40.57 40.01 26.28
CA TRP A 603 -41.77 39.21 26.05
C TRP A 603 -41.98 38.97 24.54
N GLY A 604 -42.12 37.70 24.14
CA GLY A 604 -42.30 37.32 22.74
C GLY A 604 -41.02 37.14 21.93
N ARG A 605 -39.83 37.47 22.46
CA ARG A 605 -38.54 37.16 21.81
C ARG A 605 -38.01 35.79 22.23
N LYS A 606 -37.23 35.17 21.34
CA LYS A 606 -36.43 33.98 21.65
C LYS A 606 -35.02 34.31 22.17
N ASP A 607 -34.57 35.56 21.95
CA ASP A 607 -33.19 35.99 22.16
C ASP A 607 -32.93 36.29 23.64
N PRO A 608 -31.94 35.66 24.27
CA PRO A 608 -31.60 35.90 25.67
C PRO A 608 -30.66 37.09 25.88
N PHE A 609 -30.82 37.74 27.04
CA PHE A 609 -29.92 38.72 27.61
C PHE A 609 -29.26 38.20 28.89
N PRO A 610 -28.02 38.62 29.20
CA PRO A 610 -27.32 38.22 30.42
C PRO A 610 -28.09 38.61 31.70
N TYR A 611 -27.83 37.87 32.78
CA TYR A 611 -28.31 38.17 34.13
C TYR A 611 -27.39 39.19 34.84
N PRO A 612 -27.79 39.80 35.97
CA PRO A 612 -26.93 40.74 36.68
C PRO A 612 -25.69 40.07 37.27
N ALA A 613 -24.52 40.71 37.18
CA ALA A 613 -23.22 40.17 37.60
C ALA A 613 -23.11 39.90 39.11
N THR A 614 -23.88 40.62 39.94
CA THR A 614 -23.84 40.49 41.40
C THR A 614 -25.24 40.43 42.00
N ALA A 615 -25.34 40.00 43.26
CA ALA A 615 -26.63 39.81 43.92
C ALA A 615 -27.46 41.11 44.08
N THR A 616 -26.84 42.28 44.02
CA THR A 616 -27.51 43.57 44.36
C THR A 616 -27.23 44.72 43.39
N ASP A 617 -26.18 44.65 42.57
CA ASP A 617 -25.88 45.72 41.61
C ASP A 617 -26.90 45.71 40.46
N ALA A 618 -27.46 46.88 40.14
CA ALA A 618 -28.49 47.01 39.13
C ALA A 618 -27.95 47.30 37.72
N TYR A 619 -26.67 47.63 37.54
CA TYR A 619 -26.16 48.16 36.27
C TYR A 619 -25.16 47.26 35.56
N ILE A 620 -24.59 46.26 36.27
CA ILE A 620 -23.55 45.41 35.71
C ILE A 620 -24.15 44.07 35.27
N GLN A 621 -24.05 43.77 33.98
CA GLN A 621 -24.38 42.48 33.40
C GLN A 621 -23.30 41.44 33.68
N ALA A 622 -23.69 40.17 33.76
CA ALA A 622 -22.77 39.05 33.92
C ALA A 622 -21.69 39.07 32.82
N PRO A 623 -20.42 38.72 33.16
CA PRO A 623 -19.35 38.66 32.18
C PRO A 623 -19.76 37.85 30.95
N THR A 624 -19.64 38.46 29.78
CA THR A 624 -20.06 37.90 28.50
C THR A 624 -19.06 38.34 27.43
N VAL A 625 -18.65 37.41 26.57
CA VAL A 625 -17.81 37.68 25.41
C VAL A 625 -18.71 37.77 24.19
N TYR A 626 -18.61 38.86 23.44
CA TYR A 626 -19.40 39.11 22.24
C TYR A 626 -18.54 39.01 20.98
N ALA A 627 -19.14 38.56 19.88
CA ALA A 627 -18.55 38.67 18.57
C ALA A 627 -18.58 40.12 18.07
N ALA A 628 -17.60 40.51 17.26
CA ALA A 628 -17.54 41.84 16.68
C ALA A 628 -18.82 42.16 15.89
N GLY A 629 -19.44 43.30 16.20
CA GLY A 629 -20.71 43.76 15.61
C GLY A 629 -21.96 43.18 16.27
N PHE A 630 -21.81 42.34 17.30
CA PHE A 630 -22.90 41.80 18.12
C PHE A 630 -22.69 42.11 19.60
N GLU A 631 -21.85 43.09 19.94
CA GLU A 631 -21.72 43.59 21.30
C GLU A 631 -23.09 43.94 21.89
N TYR A 632 -23.22 43.80 23.20
CA TYR A 632 -24.43 44.26 23.89
C TYR A 632 -24.70 45.73 23.54
N ALA A 633 -25.93 46.00 23.13
CA ALA A 633 -26.40 47.34 22.83
C ALA A 633 -27.82 47.52 23.35
N GLU A 634 -28.17 48.78 23.62
CA GLU A 634 -29.53 49.22 23.92
C GLU A 634 -29.96 50.17 22.81
N SER A 635 -31.15 49.94 22.27
CA SER A 635 -31.77 50.76 21.24
C SER A 635 -32.92 51.52 21.88
N ASP A 636 -32.78 52.85 21.95
CA ASP A 636 -33.83 53.79 22.32
C ASP A 636 -34.19 54.66 21.09
N PRO A 637 -35.25 54.29 20.35
CA PRO A 637 -35.68 55.03 19.16
C PRO A 637 -36.07 56.49 19.42
N ARG A 638 -36.31 56.90 20.67
CA ARG A 638 -36.60 58.30 20.99
C ARG A 638 -35.36 59.18 20.90
N THR A 639 -34.21 58.67 21.33
CA THR A 639 -32.98 59.46 21.50
C THR A 639 -31.93 59.20 20.42
N SER A 640 -32.14 58.19 19.56
CA SER A 640 -31.20 57.85 18.48
C SER A 640 -31.08 58.93 17.40
N GLY A 641 -32.13 59.75 17.18
CA GLY A 641 -32.13 60.91 16.27
C GLY A 641 -32.00 60.57 14.78
N THR A 642 -31.78 59.31 14.42
CA THR A 642 -31.57 58.83 13.05
C THR A 642 -32.40 57.60 12.69
N GLU A 643 -33.12 57.01 13.65
CA GLU A 643 -33.88 55.76 13.44
C GLU A 643 -35.37 56.04 13.58
N SER A 644 -36.16 55.57 12.61
CA SER A 644 -37.61 55.52 12.74
C SER A 644 -37.99 54.34 13.64
N PRO A 645 -38.83 54.54 14.67
CA PRO A 645 -39.37 53.45 15.48
C PRO A 645 -40.03 52.34 14.65
N TYR A 646 -40.67 52.70 13.53
CA TYR A 646 -41.32 51.73 12.64
C TYR A 646 -40.34 50.83 11.88
N ASP A 647 -39.09 51.25 11.71
CA ASP A 647 -38.06 50.46 11.00
C ASP A 647 -37.35 49.50 11.96
N VAL A 648 -37.11 49.92 13.21
CA VAL A 648 -36.28 49.16 14.17
C VAL A 648 -37.10 48.37 15.19
N MET A 649 -38.32 48.79 15.52
CA MET A 649 -39.21 48.09 16.46
C MET A 649 -40.07 47.05 15.73
N THR A 650 -39.41 46.13 15.01
CA THR A 650 -40.05 45.07 14.19
C THR A 650 -39.52 43.68 14.55
N LEU A 651 -40.31 42.64 14.22
CA LEU A 651 -39.87 41.24 14.40
C LEU A 651 -38.63 40.90 13.56
N GLU A 652 -38.57 41.43 12.34
CA GLU A 652 -37.44 41.23 11.42
C GLU A 652 -36.17 41.85 11.99
N TRP A 653 -36.25 43.10 12.45
CA TRP A 653 -35.11 43.79 13.05
C TRP A 653 -34.64 43.10 14.33
N ALA A 654 -35.55 42.75 15.25
CA ALA A 654 -35.20 42.08 16.50
C ALA A 654 -34.57 40.69 16.27
N THR A 655 -34.98 40.00 15.21
CA THR A 655 -34.39 38.71 14.80
C THR A 655 -32.96 38.89 14.25
N ALA A 656 -32.72 39.99 13.53
CA ALA A 656 -31.39 40.35 13.00
C ALA A 656 -30.45 40.93 14.06
N HIS A 657 -30.98 41.46 15.17
CA HIS A 657 -30.24 42.10 16.26
C HIS A 657 -30.51 41.37 17.61
N PRO A 658 -30.12 40.10 17.74
CA PRO A 658 -30.42 39.27 18.91
C PRO A 658 -29.70 39.71 20.19
N THR A 659 -28.69 40.57 20.10
CA THR A 659 -27.93 41.11 21.24
C THR A 659 -28.32 42.52 21.63
N THR A 660 -29.20 43.16 20.85
CA THR A 660 -29.68 44.51 21.11
C THR A 660 -30.99 44.46 21.87
N TYR A 661 -30.97 45.03 23.08
CA TYR A 661 -32.16 45.28 23.86
C TYR A 661 -32.92 46.47 23.27
N MET A 662 -34.23 46.36 23.12
CA MET A 662 -35.07 47.39 22.49
C MET A 662 -35.99 48.02 23.54
N ASP A 663 -35.82 49.30 23.81
CA ASP A 663 -36.68 50.03 24.73
C ASP A 663 -38.05 50.35 24.12
N GLY A 664 -39.02 50.60 24.99
CA GLY A 664 -40.29 51.20 24.60
C GLY A 664 -40.09 52.69 24.28
N VAL A 665 -40.96 53.24 23.45
CA VAL A 665 -40.87 54.63 23.00
C VAL A 665 -42.11 55.41 23.42
N SER A 666 -41.92 56.60 23.98
CA SER A 666 -43.02 57.50 24.37
C SER A 666 -42.84 58.85 23.72
N PHE A 667 -43.78 59.25 22.86
CA PHE A 667 -43.85 60.54 22.19
C PHE A 667 -45.01 61.40 22.72
N GLU A 668 -44.87 62.71 22.58
CA GLU A 668 -45.96 63.65 22.81
C GLU A 668 -46.98 63.58 21.65
N ASP A 669 -48.24 63.89 21.92
CA ASP A 669 -49.35 63.78 20.94
C ASP A 669 -49.15 64.59 19.63
N TRP A 670 -48.21 65.55 19.63
CA TRP A 670 -47.90 66.43 18.50
C TRP A 670 -46.63 66.04 17.74
N GLU A 671 -45.90 65.03 18.19
CA GLU A 671 -44.72 64.49 17.51
C GLU A 671 -45.12 63.60 16.31
N GLU A 672 -44.17 63.34 15.40
CA GLU A 672 -44.42 62.62 14.14
C GLU A 672 -44.84 61.16 14.36
N TRP A 673 -44.31 60.52 15.40
CA TRP A 673 -44.45 59.09 15.64
C TRP A 673 -45.29 58.80 16.87
N ALA A 674 -46.02 57.68 16.85
CA ALA A 674 -46.84 57.26 17.97
C ALA A 674 -46.00 56.56 19.06
N SER A 675 -46.36 56.79 20.33
CA SER A 675 -45.82 56.03 21.46
C SER A 675 -46.10 54.53 21.32
N SER A 676 -45.10 53.69 21.63
CA SER A 676 -45.22 52.24 21.73
C SER A 676 -44.52 51.77 23.00
N LEU A 677 -45.28 51.39 24.03
CA LEU A 677 -44.77 50.83 25.29
C LEU A 677 -44.52 49.31 25.19
N ASP A 678 -44.07 48.86 24.02
CA ASP A 678 -43.67 47.51 23.64
C ASP A 678 -42.37 47.65 22.83
N TRP A 679 -41.56 46.59 22.72
CA TRP A 679 -40.39 46.59 21.83
C TRP A 679 -40.79 46.47 20.35
N LEU A 680 -42.09 46.24 20.08
CA LEU A 680 -42.67 46.02 18.76
C LEU A 680 -43.81 47.01 18.49
N CYS A 681 -43.66 47.87 17.48
CA CYS A 681 -44.71 48.83 17.09
C CYS A 681 -46.00 48.11 16.69
N ASP A 682 -45.90 47.09 15.82
CA ASP A 682 -47.05 46.28 15.39
C ASP A 682 -47.30 45.13 16.37
N HIS A 683 -48.15 45.37 17.36
CA HIS A 683 -48.32 44.44 18.49
C HIS A 683 -48.71 43.02 18.05
N HIS A 684 -47.91 42.04 18.48
CA HIS A 684 -48.10 40.63 18.14
C HIS A 684 -48.34 39.77 19.40
N PRO A 685 -49.59 39.60 19.84
CA PRO A 685 -49.88 39.04 21.15
C PRO A 685 -49.73 37.52 21.24
N ASN A 686 -49.37 36.80 20.16
CA ASN A 686 -49.31 35.33 20.14
C ASN A 686 -47.89 34.77 20.02
N LEU A 687 -46.85 35.60 20.20
CA LEU A 687 -45.47 35.22 19.90
C LEU A 687 -44.98 34.03 20.71
N TRP A 688 -45.43 33.82 21.95
CA TRP A 688 -45.10 32.64 22.77
C TRP A 688 -46.22 31.57 22.78
N GLY A 689 -47.00 31.50 21.70
CA GLY A 689 -47.93 30.38 21.42
C GLY A 689 -49.19 30.34 22.29
N ASN A 690 -49.46 31.41 23.02
CA ASN A 690 -50.76 31.66 23.66
C ASN A 690 -51.86 31.88 22.60
N VAL A 691 -53.09 31.48 22.91
CA VAL A 691 -54.22 31.54 21.98
C VAL A 691 -55.20 32.63 22.41
N THR A 692 -55.26 33.74 21.67
CA THR A 692 -56.21 34.84 21.90
C THR A 692 -57.61 34.49 21.38
N THR A 693 -58.66 34.66 22.17
CA THR A 693 -60.03 34.18 21.88
C THR A 693 -61.05 35.29 21.61
N GLY A 694 -60.58 36.53 21.38
CA GLY A 694 -61.40 37.74 21.23
C GLY A 694 -61.76 38.39 22.57
N LYS A 695 -62.19 39.66 22.56
CA LYS A 695 -62.48 40.47 23.77
C LYS A 695 -61.32 40.52 24.78
N ASN A 696 -60.08 40.63 24.29
CA ASN A 696 -58.89 40.73 25.14
C ASN A 696 -58.71 39.55 26.11
N ASN A 697 -59.12 38.35 25.69
CA ASN A 697 -58.99 37.12 26.48
C ASN A 697 -58.02 36.13 25.82
N ILE A 698 -57.45 35.24 26.63
CA ILE A 698 -56.60 34.14 26.19
C ILE A 698 -57.14 32.80 26.67
N SER A 699 -56.90 31.76 25.89
CA SER A 699 -57.16 30.38 26.28
C SER A 699 -56.26 29.98 27.45
N ARG A 700 -56.78 29.12 28.33
CA ARG A 700 -55.96 28.43 29.35
C ARG A 700 -54.99 27.42 28.73
N THR A 701 -55.28 26.97 27.51
CA THR A 701 -54.38 26.09 26.74
C THR A 701 -53.50 26.94 25.84
N SER A 702 -52.20 26.65 25.85
CA SER A 702 -51.20 27.29 25.02
C SER A 702 -50.31 26.25 24.36
N HIS A 703 -49.66 26.63 23.28
CA HIS A 703 -48.74 25.80 22.52
C HIS A 703 -47.33 26.39 22.58
N LYS A 704 -46.32 25.61 22.21
CA LYS A 704 -45.00 26.13 21.90
C LYS A 704 -45.01 26.73 20.49
N SER A 705 -44.63 27.99 20.35
CA SER A 705 -44.47 28.66 19.06
C SER A 705 -43.01 28.61 18.60
N ILE A 706 -42.75 29.18 17.42
CA ILE A 706 -41.39 29.35 16.90
C ILE A 706 -40.58 30.43 17.62
N TYR A 707 -41.17 31.29 18.45
CA TYR A 707 -40.43 32.30 19.24
C TYR A 707 -40.33 31.95 20.72
N ASP A 708 -40.89 30.81 21.14
CA ASP A 708 -40.73 30.30 22.49
C ASP A 708 -39.24 29.98 22.75
N PRO A 709 -38.61 30.57 23.79
CA PRO A 709 -37.18 30.38 24.07
C PRO A 709 -36.85 29.03 24.72
N CYS A 710 -37.84 28.27 25.21
CA CYS A 710 -37.59 27.07 25.98
C CYS A 710 -37.03 25.91 25.12
N PRO A 711 -36.25 24.99 25.71
CA PRO A 711 -35.71 23.84 25.01
C PRO A 711 -36.79 22.83 24.63
N LEU A 712 -36.46 21.88 23.77
CA LEU A 712 -37.40 20.85 23.31
C LEU A 712 -38.10 20.13 24.49
N GLY A 713 -39.43 19.95 24.39
CA GLY A 713 -40.25 19.34 25.44
C GLY A 713 -40.73 20.34 26.51
N TRP A 714 -40.33 21.61 26.40
CA TRP A 714 -40.64 22.68 27.33
C TRP A 714 -41.16 23.93 26.61
N LYS A 715 -42.03 24.69 27.25
CA LYS A 715 -42.59 25.96 26.75
C LYS A 715 -42.67 27.02 27.83
N VAL A 716 -42.90 28.27 27.43
CA VAL A 716 -43.21 29.36 28.36
C VAL A 716 -44.54 29.05 29.07
N PRO A 717 -44.59 29.15 30.41
CA PRO A 717 -45.79 28.86 31.19
C PRO A 717 -46.90 29.88 30.97
N GLY A 718 -48.16 29.44 31.06
CA GLY A 718 -49.29 30.33 31.27
C GLY A 718 -49.38 30.82 32.72
N ALA A 719 -50.07 31.93 32.96
CA ALA A 719 -50.22 32.47 34.31
C ALA A 719 -50.94 31.48 35.27
N GLU A 720 -51.90 30.72 34.76
CA GLU A 720 -52.64 29.70 35.52
C GLU A 720 -51.78 28.48 35.88
N ASP A 721 -50.65 28.23 35.19
CA ASP A 721 -49.73 27.14 35.55
C ASP A 721 -49.08 27.39 36.93
N PHE A 722 -49.02 28.64 37.37
CA PHE A 722 -48.55 29.04 38.70
C PHE A 722 -49.66 29.04 39.76
N ALA A 723 -50.90 28.68 39.42
CA ALA A 723 -51.99 28.73 40.38
C ALA A 723 -51.76 27.78 41.58
N GLY A 724 -51.98 28.31 42.78
CA GLY A 724 -51.92 27.57 44.05
C GLY A 724 -50.55 27.58 44.73
N ILE A 725 -49.55 28.28 44.18
CA ILE A 725 -48.28 28.49 44.87
C ILE A 725 -48.42 29.55 45.97
N GLU A 726 -47.56 29.46 46.99
CA GLU A 726 -47.51 30.43 48.09
C GLU A 726 -46.06 30.67 48.53
N ARG A 727 -45.76 31.90 48.96
CA ARG A 727 -44.43 32.23 49.50
C ARG A 727 -44.31 31.71 50.93
N ILE A 728 -43.30 30.88 51.18
CA ILE A 728 -42.99 30.35 52.51
C ILE A 728 -41.96 31.22 53.24
N SER A 729 -40.88 31.60 52.57
CA SER A 729 -39.78 32.35 53.20
C SER A 729 -39.02 33.22 52.20
N VAL A 730 -38.25 34.18 52.72
CA VAL A 730 -37.41 35.10 51.96
C VAL A 730 -35.98 35.01 52.47
N SER A 731 -35.03 34.92 51.55
CA SER A 731 -33.60 34.95 51.82
C SER A 731 -32.94 36.02 50.94
N ALA A 732 -33.30 37.29 51.17
CA ALA A 732 -32.75 38.42 50.42
C ALA A 732 -31.23 38.58 50.70
N PRO A 733 -30.40 38.91 49.69
CA PRO A 733 -30.76 39.27 48.31
C PRO A 733 -30.86 38.11 47.30
N TYR A 734 -30.97 36.87 47.76
CA TYR A 734 -30.71 35.69 46.94
C TYR A 734 -31.98 35.11 46.30
N TYR A 735 -32.97 34.72 47.11
CA TYR A 735 -34.16 34.02 46.63
C TYR A 735 -35.36 34.14 47.56
N VAL A 736 -36.54 33.83 47.04
CA VAL A 736 -37.70 33.43 47.85
C VAL A 736 -37.90 31.92 47.78
N THR A 737 -38.41 31.32 48.85
CA THR A 737 -38.88 29.93 48.82
C THR A 737 -40.38 29.92 48.67
N ILE A 738 -40.88 29.19 47.69
CA ILE A 738 -42.31 28.97 47.46
C ILE A 738 -42.69 27.54 47.76
N ARG A 739 -43.93 27.34 48.19
CA ARG A 739 -44.59 26.03 48.18
C ARG A 739 -45.10 25.78 46.77
N CYS A 740 -44.60 24.74 46.12
CA CYS A 740 -45.05 24.35 44.78
C CYS A 740 -46.36 23.57 44.87
N ASN A 741 -46.47 22.67 45.87
CA ASN A 741 -47.64 21.86 46.18
C ASN A 741 -47.62 21.45 47.67
N GLY A 742 -48.52 20.55 48.09
CA GLY A 742 -48.67 20.17 49.51
C GLY A 742 -47.39 19.75 50.26
N THR A 743 -46.35 19.25 49.57
CA THR A 743 -45.09 18.81 50.21
C THR A 743 -43.82 19.39 49.58
N GLN A 744 -43.86 19.85 48.33
CA GLN A 744 -42.68 20.30 47.59
C GLN A 744 -42.49 21.82 47.64
N THR A 745 -41.22 22.25 47.70
CA THR A 745 -40.82 23.67 47.66
C THR A 745 -39.83 23.95 46.53
N ALA A 746 -39.91 25.14 45.94
CA ALA A 746 -38.93 25.66 44.99
C ALA A 746 -38.35 26.98 45.47
N LYS A 747 -37.18 27.33 44.95
CA LYS A 747 -36.57 28.64 45.16
C LYS A 747 -36.69 29.47 43.88
N ILE A 748 -37.09 30.73 44.02
CA ILE A 748 -37.13 31.71 42.93
C ILE A 748 -36.05 32.76 43.17
N PRO A 749 -35.09 32.94 42.25
CA PRO A 749 -34.04 33.95 42.39
C PRO A 749 -34.61 35.37 42.44
N LEU A 750 -34.01 36.22 43.29
CA LEU A 750 -34.33 37.65 43.38
C LEU A 750 -33.47 38.43 42.37
N GLY A 751 -33.81 38.31 41.09
CA GLY A 751 -33.09 38.95 39.98
C GLY A 751 -33.67 40.27 39.48
N GLY A 752 -34.85 40.67 39.96
CA GLY A 752 -35.51 41.89 39.49
C GLY A 752 -36.00 41.81 38.04
N THR A 753 -36.06 42.97 37.40
CA THR A 753 -36.49 43.15 36.00
C THR A 753 -35.47 43.99 35.28
N PHE A 754 -35.05 43.58 34.09
CA PHE A 754 -34.19 44.42 33.26
C PHE A 754 -35.05 45.35 32.40
N TYR A 755 -34.92 46.66 32.59
CA TYR A 755 -35.52 47.70 31.74
C TYR A 755 -34.75 49.01 31.88
N GLU A 756 -34.72 49.83 30.82
CA GLU A 756 -34.07 51.16 30.81
C GLU A 756 -32.63 51.12 31.37
N GLY A 757 -31.81 50.20 30.84
CA GLY A 757 -30.40 50.05 31.21
C GLY A 757 -30.10 49.55 32.62
N ARG A 758 -31.09 48.99 33.36
CA ARG A 758 -30.84 48.43 34.70
C ARG A 758 -31.70 47.23 35.07
N TYR A 759 -31.16 46.37 35.92
CA TYR A 759 -31.85 45.31 36.68
C TYR A 759 -32.55 45.92 37.90
N ASP A 760 -33.70 46.55 37.66
CA ASP A 760 -34.52 47.16 38.69
C ASP A 760 -34.91 46.15 39.77
N ARG A 761 -34.76 46.56 41.03
CA ARG A 761 -35.02 45.74 42.22
C ARG A 761 -34.23 44.43 42.29
N ASN A 762 -33.06 44.34 41.65
CA ASN A 762 -32.12 43.23 41.84
C ASN A 762 -31.85 42.98 43.34
N GLY A 763 -31.99 41.74 43.78
CA GLY A 763 -31.86 41.33 45.19
C GLY A 763 -33.08 41.62 46.08
N SER A 764 -34.14 42.24 45.56
CA SER A 764 -35.35 42.57 46.35
C SER A 764 -36.66 42.15 45.69
N LEU A 765 -36.61 41.61 44.47
CA LEU A 765 -37.78 41.16 43.73
C LEU A 765 -37.45 39.92 42.89
N GLY A 766 -38.29 38.89 42.97
CA GLY A 766 -38.27 37.79 42.01
C GLY A 766 -39.37 38.03 40.97
N ARG A 767 -39.09 37.74 39.70
CA ARG A 767 -40.09 37.83 38.63
C ARG A 767 -39.88 36.72 37.61
N LEU A 768 -40.99 36.14 37.12
CA LEU A 768 -41.00 35.12 36.07
C LEU A 768 -42.01 35.49 34.99
N TYR A 769 -41.61 35.41 33.73
CA TYR A 769 -42.53 35.65 32.63
C TYR A 769 -43.52 34.51 32.42
N THR A 770 -44.69 34.90 31.91
CA THR A 770 -45.71 33.99 31.40
C THR A 770 -45.96 34.28 29.92
N ASN A 771 -46.58 33.35 29.20
CA ASN A 771 -46.98 33.54 27.82
C ASN A 771 -48.25 34.41 27.67
N ALA A 772 -48.76 34.99 28.75
CA ALA A 772 -49.92 35.86 28.67
C ALA A 772 -49.51 37.28 28.21
N PRO A 773 -49.96 37.71 27.02
CA PRO A 773 -49.60 39.00 26.42
C PRO A 773 -50.26 40.19 27.11
N TYR A 774 -51.27 39.94 27.94
CA TYR A 774 -52.05 40.94 28.67
C TYR A 774 -51.98 40.63 30.15
N TYR A 775 -52.26 41.63 31.01
CA TYR A 775 -52.40 41.41 32.44
C TYR A 775 -53.57 40.49 32.79
N LEU A 776 -53.27 39.39 33.45
CA LEU A 776 -54.24 38.37 33.87
C LEU A 776 -54.02 38.07 35.35
N HIS A 777 -55.07 38.22 36.15
CA HIS A 777 -55.05 37.89 37.58
C HIS A 777 -55.66 36.51 37.83
N TRP A 778 -54.83 35.53 38.20
CA TRP A 778 -55.23 34.13 38.45
C TRP A 778 -56.22 33.95 39.63
N GLY A 779 -56.35 34.94 40.52
CA GLY A 779 -57.33 34.94 41.61
C GLY A 779 -58.68 35.62 41.31
N GLY A 780 -58.92 36.11 40.09
CA GLY A 780 -60.15 36.82 39.72
C GLY A 780 -60.67 36.41 38.34
N SER A 781 -61.99 36.26 38.18
CA SER A 781 -62.63 35.86 36.91
C SER A 781 -62.69 36.97 35.84
N THR A 782 -61.97 38.06 36.05
CA THR A 782 -61.93 39.24 35.16
C THR A 782 -60.47 39.64 34.92
N GLY A 783 -60.02 39.52 33.68
CA GLY A 783 -58.77 40.12 33.23
C GLY A 783 -58.93 41.64 33.22
N VAL A 784 -58.07 42.36 33.92
CA VAL A 784 -58.04 43.82 33.87
C VAL A 784 -57.11 44.20 32.72
N PHE A 785 -57.67 44.77 31.67
CA PHE A 785 -56.92 45.09 30.45
C PHE A 785 -56.28 46.46 30.58
N HIS A 786 -54.95 46.50 30.59
CA HIS A 786 -54.16 47.72 30.43
C HIS A 786 -53.14 47.50 29.31
N ASP A 787 -53.50 47.94 28.09
CA ASP A 787 -52.53 48.26 27.03
C ASP A 787 -51.58 47.09 26.64
N VAL A 788 -50.35 47.40 26.23
CA VAL A 788 -49.23 46.50 25.92
C VAL A 788 -48.55 45.83 27.13
N ALA A 789 -49.13 45.90 28.33
CA ALA A 789 -48.56 45.23 29.49
C ALA A 789 -48.78 43.70 29.42
N CYS A 790 -47.76 42.92 29.73
CA CYS A 790 -47.81 41.46 29.80
C CYS A 790 -47.87 40.95 31.25
N THR A 791 -48.31 39.71 31.43
CA THR A 791 -48.36 39.10 32.77
C THR A 791 -47.02 38.49 33.14
N SER A 792 -46.51 38.90 34.29
CA SER A 792 -45.42 38.21 34.99
C SER A 792 -45.86 37.82 36.39
N ILE A 793 -45.30 36.73 36.91
CA ILE A 793 -45.46 36.34 38.32
C ILE A 793 -44.39 37.04 39.13
N VAL A 794 -44.81 37.78 40.14
CA VAL A 794 -43.96 38.55 41.05
C VAL A 794 -43.91 37.90 42.42
N PHE A 795 -42.70 37.89 42.96
CA PHE A 795 -42.36 37.36 44.26
C PHE A 795 -41.71 38.47 45.08
N ASP A 796 -42.54 39.22 45.80
CA ASP A 796 -42.09 40.38 46.57
C ASP A 796 -41.50 39.97 47.93
N THR A 797 -40.48 40.69 48.40
CA THR A 797 -39.81 40.43 49.69
C THR A 797 -40.47 41.13 50.88
N SER A 798 -41.44 42.02 50.67
CA SER A 798 -42.16 42.72 51.73
C SER A 798 -42.96 41.75 52.60
N ASN A 799 -43.10 42.09 53.88
CA ASN A 799 -43.73 41.22 54.88
C ASN A 799 -45.23 41.50 55.08
N TYR A 800 -45.82 42.45 54.34
CA TYR A 800 -47.21 42.86 54.59
C TYR A 800 -47.93 43.36 53.31
N PRO A 801 -48.82 42.54 52.72
CA PRO A 801 -48.93 41.08 52.83
C PRO A 801 -47.83 40.33 52.03
N PRO A 802 -47.47 39.08 52.40
CA PRO A 802 -46.57 38.24 51.60
C PRO A 802 -47.22 37.91 50.26
N PHE A 803 -46.81 38.60 49.20
CA PHE A 803 -47.52 38.53 47.93
C PHE A 803 -46.74 37.76 46.89
N VAL A 804 -47.30 36.61 46.49
CA VAL A 804 -47.09 36.06 45.15
C VAL A 804 -48.30 36.43 44.34
N ASN A 805 -48.12 37.15 43.23
CA ASN A 805 -49.22 37.44 42.33
C ASN A 805 -48.72 37.77 40.94
N THR A 806 -49.66 38.02 40.06
CA THR A 806 -49.45 38.57 38.74
C THR A 806 -49.25 40.08 38.83
N THR A 807 -48.40 40.63 37.96
CA THR A 807 -48.26 42.07 37.73
C THR A 807 -48.38 42.41 36.25
N ASP A 808 -48.83 43.62 35.97
CA ASP A 808 -48.77 44.26 34.67
C ASP A 808 -47.41 44.96 34.51
N PHE A 809 -46.61 44.51 33.55
CA PHE A 809 -45.37 45.20 33.21
C PHE A 809 -45.18 45.21 31.70
N TYR A 810 -44.50 46.24 31.19
CA TYR A 810 -44.34 46.43 29.75
C TYR A 810 -43.55 45.28 29.10
N ARG A 811 -43.88 44.99 27.85
CA ARG A 811 -43.28 43.88 27.09
C ARG A 811 -41.85 44.14 26.63
N TYR A 812 -41.43 45.42 26.56
CA TYR A 812 -40.04 45.78 26.30
C TYR A 812 -39.12 45.44 27.49
N ALA A 813 -39.66 45.26 28.70
CA ALA A 813 -38.84 44.77 29.81
C ALA A 813 -38.37 43.33 29.54
N ALA A 814 -37.24 42.94 30.13
CA ALA A 814 -36.76 41.58 30.10
C ALA A 814 -36.85 40.95 31.50
N ASN A 815 -37.36 39.71 31.55
CA ASN A 815 -37.48 38.94 32.78
C ASN A 815 -37.07 37.47 32.56
N PRO A 816 -36.70 36.75 33.62
CA PRO A 816 -36.43 35.32 33.53
C PRO A 816 -37.68 34.49 33.17
N VAL A 817 -37.46 33.35 32.50
CA VAL A 817 -38.49 32.35 32.23
C VAL A 817 -38.16 31.08 33.02
N ARG A 818 -39.17 30.46 33.63
CA ARG A 818 -39.08 29.10 34.16
C ARG A 818 -40.01 28.21 33.37
N CYS A 819 -39.45 27.39 32.50
CA CYS A 819 -40.23 26.65 31.52
C CYS A 819 -41.11 25.58 32.19
N VAL A 820 -42.27 25.34 31.57
CA VAL A 820 -43.22 24.27 31.90
C VAL A 820 -43.18 23.21 30.80
N ARG A 821 -43.46 21.95 31.12
CA ARG A 821 -43.54 20.86 30.15
C ARG A 821 -44.62 21.15 29.10
N GLU A 822 -44.32 20.86 27.84
CA GLU A 822 -45.21 21.09 26.67
C GLU A 822 -46.57 20.39 26.77
#